data_AF-A0A7U9X2Q8-F1
#
_entry.id   AF-A0A7U9X2Q8-F1
#
_cell.length_a   1.000
_cell.length_b   1.000
_cell.length_c   1.000
_cell.angle_alpha   90.00
_cell.angle_beta   90.00
_cell.angle_gamma   90.00
#
_symmetry.space_group_name_H-M   'P 1'
#
loop_
_entity.id
_entity.type
_entity.pdbx_description
1 polymer ?
#
loop_
_entity_poly.entity_id
_entity_poly.type
_entity_poly.pdbx_seq_one_letter_code
_entity_poly.pdbx_strand_id
1 'polypeptide(L)'
;MEFPDSWFLDEVRDGFFVAGMMKRAWAAQLEVLEDIDKVCKKHGILWFADCGTLLGAIRHRGFIPWDDDLDICMKREDYNRFLSVAAAELPEGYFLHNIYTDDGYPELFTRVLNSRQINFTKEFLEKFHGCPYGMGIDVFVLDAIAPSPEEEEAQYELISSVFGIVQAMEEGVADGEVQRQVEALAGLLHVNIDPARPLRRQLLLLAEGLCSMFEEAEAKELTGMQSFIQNKSYRMPKEYYRETTRLPFETGTVSVPKLYDAVAAYKFGAYMQQVKSGGTHEYPLYKKQEEALKNQRGENPLVYEISKEDLLICRQRENGIRRLSARQRNTPYQAVFLVCQVSDWSAMESVWRAAKRDPDCTPYVILIPFCFKHPDGSFGMMQDAAGQFPKEVPVVDFRQFHLWAHHPDVIYMQHPYDEYHPAYSVHPMFYTDKLLEATDCLVYVQPFVADECTAGDTRAIEHMKYCCISPGVVRADRVIVQSEEMRMIWIDLLVNAAGEETRKLWEKKILGLGSPIADKKVKSGMEAADLPETWRSILVKRDQTPKRVILFYTGASSLLSHKEAMIEKIKRVLQVFWEKREEIALAWFPEEWEAAEEDEGRKTAEVYHDLVRQYREKGFGILVSSADLEQAAGMCNAYYGDRGYAAQLCIRRHVPVLIWKVEI
;
A
#
# COMPACT_ATOMS: atom_id res chain seq x y z
N MET A 1 11.35 -10.32 -9.63
CA MET A 1 10.87 -10.78 -8.30
C MET A 1 9.84 -11.90 -8.51
N GLU A 2 9.43 -12.62 -7.47
CA GLU A 2 8.32 -13.57 -7.56
C GLU A 2 7.17 -13.12 -6.64
N PHE A 3 5.96 -13.09 -7.19
CA PHE A 3 4.75 -12.75 -6.46
C PHE A 3 3.80 -13.96 -6.52
N PRO A 4 3.28 -14.46 -5.39
CA PRO A 4 2.23 -15.46 -5.43
C PRO A 4 0.97 -14.85 -6.05
N ASP A 5 0.18 -15.62 -6.79
CA ASP A 5 -1.03 -15.11 -7.47
C ASP A 5 -1.99 -14.39 -6.50
N SER A 6 -2.07 -14.87 -5.25
CA SER A 6 -2.87 -14.26 -4.19
C SER A 6 -2.44 -12.83 -3.85
N TRP A 7 -1.20 -12.44 -4.14
CA TRP A 7 -0.71 -11.08 -3.92
C TRP A 7 -1.42 -10.07 -4.83
N PHE A 8 -1.97 -10.47 -5.98
CA PHE A 8 -2.69 -9.55 -6.88
C PHE A 8 -4.19 -9.42 -6.58
N LEU A 9 -4.68 -10.11 -5.54
CA LEU A 9 -6.05 -9.94 -5.04
C LEU A 9 -6.23 -8.60 -4.34
N ASP A 10 -7.46 -8.09 -4.41
CA ASP A 10 -7.88 -6.97 -3.56
C ASP A 10 -7.56 -7.26 -2.09
N GLU A 11 -7.19 -6.22 -1.35
CA GLU A 11 -6.97 -6.36 0.09
C GLU A 11 -7.44 -5.12 0.84
N VAL A 12 -7.77 -5.29 2.11
CA VAL A 12 -7.86 -4.16 3.04
C VAL A 12 -6.61 -4.14 3.90
N ARG A 13 -5.78 -3.11 3.72
CA ARG A 13 -4.55 -2.87 4.48
C ARG A 13 -4.76 -1.59 5.30
N ASP A 14 -4.68 -1.68 6.62
CA ASP A 14 -4.86 -0.55 7.55
C ASP A 14 -6.16 0.22 7.33
N GLY A 15 -7.25 -0.53 7.15
CA GLY A 15 -8.57 0.03 6.90
C GLY A 15 -8.70 0.72 5.54
N PHE A 16 -7.74 0.56 4.64
CA PHE A 16 -7.79 1.12 3.29
C PHE A 16 -7.94 0.00 2.27
N PHE A 17 -8.90 0.12 1.35
CA PHE A 17 -9.13 -0.84 0.28
C PHE A 17 -8.09 -0.62 -0.85
N VAL A 18 -7.28 -1.63 -1.13
CA VAL A 18 -6.28 -1.64 -2.21
C VAL A 18 -6.79 -2.52 -3.34
N ALA A 19 -7.10 -1.92 -4.48
CA ALA A 19 -7.59 -2.64 -5.65
C ALA A 19 -6.48 -3.46 -6.34
N GLY A 20 -6.85 -4.57 -6.97
CA GLY A 20 -5.90 -5.45 -7.66
C GLY A 20 -5.06 -4.74 -8.75
N MET A 21 -5.60 -3.72 -9.42
CA MET A 21 -4.82 -2.93 -10.40
C MET A 21 -3.71 -2.11 -9.73
N MET A 22 -3.93 -1.55 -8.54
CA MET A 22 -2.88 -0.86 -7.79
C MET A 22 -1.76 -1.83 -7.45
N LYS A 23 -2.09 -3.06 -7.04
CA LYS A 23 -1.07 -4.08 -6.76
C LYS A 23 -0.27 -4.42 -8.01
N ARG A 24 -0.91 -4.57 -9.18
CA ARG A 24 -0.19 -4.73 -10.46
C ARG A 24 0.74 -3.54 -10.76
N ALA A 25 0.30 -2.30 -10.51
CA ALA A 25 1.13 -1.11 -10.67
C ALA A 25 2.34 -1.10 -9.73
N TRP A 26 2.15 -1.43 -8.45
CA TRP A 26 3.22 -1.61 -7.46
C TRP A 26 4.23 -2.69 -7.88
N ALA A 27 3.76 -3.86 -8.35
CA ALA A 27 4.65 -4.92 -8.82
C ALA A 27 5.47 -4.50 -10.06
N ALA A 28 4.85 -3.76 -10.99
CA ALA A 28 5.56 -3.20 -12.14
C ALA A 28 6.65 -2.20 -11.72
N GLN A 29 6.39 -1.35 -10.72
CA GLN A 29 7.40 -0.45 -10.16
C GLN A 29 8.52 -1.20 -9.44
N LEU A 30 8.20 -2.26 -8.70
CA LEU A 30 9.20 -3.13 -8.08
C LEU A 30 10.13 -3.79 -9.12
N GLU A 31 9.61 -4.19 -10.29
CA GLU A 31 10.47 -4.67 -11.40
C GLU A 31 11.38 -3.57 -11.96
N VAL A 32 10.89 -2.31 -12.06
CA VAL A 32 11.74 -1.17 -12.45
C VAL A 32 12.83 -0.93 -11.41
N LEU A 33 12.48 -0.93 -10.12
CA LEU A 33 13.43 -0.74 -9.03
C LEU A 33 14.49 -1.85 -8.99
N GLU A 34 14.11 -3.10 -9.24
CA GLU A 34 15.05 -4.23 -9.31
C GLU A 34 16.05 -4.06 -10.46
N ASP A 35 15.60 -3.58 -11.62
CA ASP A 35 16.49 -3.30 -12.75
C ASP A 35 17.43 -2.10 -12.46
N ILE A 36 16.95 -1.06 -11.77
CA ILE A 36 17.80 0.03 -11.25
C ILE A 36 18.82 -0.51 -10.26
N ASP A 37 18.39 -1.32 -9.28
CA ASP A 37 19.25 -1.87 -8.23
C ASP A 37 20.36 -2.76 -8.81
N LYS A 38 20.09 -3.53 -9.87
CA LYS A 38 21.12 -4.29 -10.60
C LYS A 38 22.19 -3.38 -11.21
N VAL A 39 21.80 -2.29 -11.87
CA VAL A 39 22.73 -1.30 -12.44
C VAL A 39 23.53 -0.66 -11.30
N CYS A 40 22.88 -0.20 -10.25
CA CYS A 40 23.54 0.42 -9.10
C CYS A 40 24.56 -0.52 -8.44
N LYS A 41 24.20 -1.78 -8.19
CA LYS A 41 25.10 -2.80 -7.64
C LYS A 41 26.30 -3.07 -8.55
N LYS A 42 26.09 -3.19 -9.87
CA LYS A 42 27.16 -3.40 -10.85
C LYS A 42 28.20 -2.28 -10.81
N HIS A 43 27.75 -1.05 -10.61
CA HIS A 43 28.61 0.14 -10.64
C HIS A 43 29.02 0.65 -9.25
N GLY A 44 28.61 0.00 -8.16
CA GLY A 44 28.89 0.49 -6.80
C GLY A 44 28.31 1.88 -6.56
N ILE A 45 27.06 2.09 -6.97
CA ILE A 45 26.29 3.33 -6.77
C ILE A 45 25.35 3.09 -5.60
N LEU A 46 25.38 3.97 -4.61
CA LEU A 46 24.47 3.90 -3.47
C LEU A 46 23.17 4.65 -3.78
N TRP A 47 22.06 4.02 -3.42
CA TRP A 47 20.73 4.64 -3.44
C TRP A 47 19.99 4.28 -2.15
N PHE A 48 19.04 5.14 -1.79
CA PHE A 48 18.26 5.04 -0.57
C PHE A 48 16.78 5.19 -0.92
N ALA A 49 15.90 4.38 -0.33
CA ALA A 49 14.48 4.66 -0.36
C ALA A 49 14.23 6.04 0.26
N ASP A 50 13.31 6.79 -0.34
CA ASP A 50 12.94 8.12 0.13
C ASP A 50 11.42 8.26 0.27
N CYS A 51 10.97 9.40 0.82
CA CYS A 51 9.56 9.80 0.86
C CYS A 51 8.63 8.69 1.39
N GLY A 52 7.56 8.39 0.65
CA GLY A 52 6.58 7.36 1.00
C GLY A 52 7.19 5.96 1.04
N THR A 53 8.18 5.69 0.20
CA THR A 53 8.87 4.39 0.13
C THR A 53 9.68 4.11 1.40
N LEU A 54 10.45 5.08 1.90
CA LEU A 54 11.19 4.93 3.16
C LEU A 54 10.23 4.70 4.33
N LEU A 55 9.16 5.50 4.41
CA LEU A 55 8.15 5.37 5.46
C LEU A 55 7.41 4.03 5.37
N GLY A 56 7.12 3.55 4.16
CA GLY A 56 6.55 2.24 3.86
C GLY A 56 7.45 1.09 4.31
N ALA A 57 8.74 1.13 3.99
CA ALA A 57 9.71 0.13 4.41
C ALA A 57 9.75 -0.02 5.94
N ILE A 58 9.77 1.10 6.67
CA ILE A 58 9.84 1.11 8.13
C ILE A 58 8.54 0.66 8.79
N ARG A 59 7.40 1.18 8.32
CA ARG A 59 6.09 1.03 9.00
C ARG A 59 5.26 -0.13 8.50
N HIS A 60 5.35 -0.45 7.21
CA HIS A 60 4.49 -1.43 6.54
C HIS A 60 5.25 -2.67 6.05
N ARG A 61 6.58 -2.63 5.99
CA ARG A 61 7.39 -3.61 5.24
C ARG A 61 6.92 -3.73 3.79
N GLY A 62 6.59 -2.60 3.18
CA GLY A 62 5.97 -2.55 1.84
C GLY A 62 5.32 -1.20 1.60
N PHE A 63 4.44 -1.15 0.61
CA PHE A 63 3.72 0.08 0.25
C PHE A 63 2.80 0.55 1.39
N ILE A 64 2.73 1.87 1.54
CA ILE A 64 1.67 2.51 2.31
C ILE A 64 0.38 2.38 1.47
N PRO A 65 -0.77 1.95 2.03
CA PRO A 65 -1.94 1.59 1.23
C PRO A 65 -2.48 2.70 0.31
N TRP A 66 -2.32 3.95 0.73
CA TRP A 66 -2.79 5.15 0.02
C TRP A 66 -1.66 5.83 -0.74
N ASP A 67 -0.57 5.13 -1.02
CA ASP A 67 0.63 5.61 -1.73
C ASP A 67 0.82 4.75 -2.99
N ASP A 68 1.01 5.39 -4.12
CA ASP A 68 0.91 4.76 -5.44
C ASP A 68 2.23 4.71 -6.20
N ASP A 69 3.25 5.46 -5.77
CA ASP A 69 4.56 5.54 -6.40
C ASP A 69 5.71 4.97 -5.53
N LEU A 70 6.90 4.91 -6.12
CA LEU A 70 8.15 4.56 -5.46
C LEU A 70 9.19 5.65 -5.69
N ASP A 71 9.80 6.06 -4.59
CA ASP A 71 10.78 7.13 -4.52
C ASP A 71 12.10 6.61 -3.98
N ILE A 72 13.17 6.92 -4.68
CA ILE A 72 14.54 6.73 -4.21
C ILE A 72 15.31 8.05 -4.28
N CYS A 73 16.36 8.16 -3.51
CA CYS A 73 17.32 9.25 -3.62
C CYS A 73 18.75 8.74 -3.71
N MET A 74 19.60 9.55 -4.34
CA MET A 74 21.03 9.32 -4.47
C MET A 74 21.77 10.59 -4.06
N LYS A 75 22.98 10.44 -3.53
CA LYS A 75 23.90 11.57 -3.35
C LYS A 75 24.30 12.12 -4.72
N ARG A 76 24.56 13.42 -4.84
CA ARG A 76 24.90 14.08 -6.11
C ARG A 76 25.91 13.31 -6.97
N GLU A 77 27.01 12.85 -6.38
CA GLU A 77 28.03 12.07 -7.10
C GLU A 77 27.47 10.74 -7.66
N ASP A 78 26.73 10.00 -6.84
CA ASP A 78 26.11 8.73 -7.23
C ASP A 78 25.01 8.93 -8.27
N TYR A 79 24.22 10.00 -8.17
CA TYR A 79 23.22 10.39 -9.16
C TYR A 79 23.88 10.67 -10.52
N ASN A 80 24.94 11.47 -10.54
CA ASN A 80 25.68 11.78 -11.77
C ASN A 80 26.29 10.52 -12.40
N ARG A 81 26.86 9.64 -11.57
CA ARG A 81 27.37 8.33 -12.01
C ARG A 81 26.25 7.47 -12.58
N PHE A 82 25.09 7.42 -11.93
CA PHE A 82 23.92 6.68 -12.41
C PHE A 82 23.47 7.19 -13.78
N LEU A 83 23.28 8.49 -13.96
CA LEU A 83 22.90 9.07 -15.25
C LEU A 83 23.90 8.75 -16.37
N SER A 84 25.20 8.66 -16.06
CA SER A 84 26.24 8.36 -17.04
C SER A 84 26.20 6.92 -17.57
N VAL A 85 25.59 5.98 -16.83
CA VAL A 85 25.57 4.55 -17.19
C VAL A 85 24.15 4.03 -17.48
N ALA A 86 23.12 4.62 -16.89
CA ALA A 86 21.77 4.07 -16.86
C ALA A 86 21.17 3.90 -18.26
N ALA A 87 21.36 4.85 -19.17
CA ALA A 87 20.83 4.76 -20.53
C ALA A 87 21.41 3.58 -21.34
N ALA A 88 22.62 3.12 -21.03
CA ALA A 88 23.28 2.01 -21.71
C ALA A 88 23.09 0.66 -21.01
N GLU A 89 22.87 0.67 -19.69
CA GLU A 89 22.85 -0.52 -18.84
C GLU A 89 21.43 -0.96 -18.44
N LEU A 90 20.44 -0.05 -18.48
CA LEU A 90 19.04 -0.42 -18.27
C LEU A 90 18.51 -1.24 -19.45
N PRO A 91 17.54 -2.15 -19.21
CA PRO A 91 16.95 -2.95 -20.28
C PRO A 91 16.32 -2.10 -21.39
N GLU A 92 16.27 -2.68 -22.60
CA GLU A 92 15.58 -2.06 -23.73
C GLU A 92 14.13 -1.73 -23.38
N GLY A 93 13.67 -0.55 -23.83
CA GLY A 93 12.34 -0.02 -23.53
C GLY A 93 12.28 0.90 -22.31
N TYR A 94 13.36 1.03 -21.54
CA TYR A 94 13.43 1.97 -20.42
C TYR A 94 13.80 3.37 -20.91
N PHE A 95 13.30 4.39 -20.20
CA PHE A 95 13.57 5.79 -20.50
C PHE A 95 13.98 6.55 -19.25
N LEU A 96 15.04 7.33 -19.36
CA LEU A 96 15.31 8.41 -18.40
C LEU A 96 14.45 9.60 -18.82
N HIS A 97 13.58 10.05 -17.93
CA HIS A 97 12.73 11.22 -18.13
C HIS A 97 13.17 12.31 -17.16
N ASN A 98 13.89 13.31 -17.69
CA ASN A 98 14.46 14.42 -16.92
C ASN A 98 14.71 15.66 -17.81
N ILE A 99 15.21 16.75 -17.21
CA ILE A 99 15.51 18.02 -17.91
C ILE A 99 16.59 17.90 -19.00
N TYR A 100 17.41 16.85 -18.98
CA TYR A 100 18.46 16.62 -19.97
C TYR A 100 17.91 15.94 -21.23
N THR A 101 16.91 15.07 -21.07
CA THR A 101 16.35 14.28 -22.17
C THR A 101 15.08 14.88 -22.76
N ASP A 102 14.30 15.63 -21.98
CA ASP A 102 12.97 16.08 -22.40
C ASP A 102 12.76 17.58 -22.12
N ASP A 103 12.49 18.36 -23.19
CA ASP A 103 12.40 19.83 -23.14
C ASP A 103 11.31 20.36 -22.19
N GLY A 104 10.24 19.60 -22.02
CA GLY A 104 9.08 19.99 -21.21
C GLY A 104 9.09 19.44 -19.78
N TYR A 105 10.14 18.73 -19.36
CA TYR A 105 10.15 18.09 -18.04
C TYR A 105 10.19 19.14 -16.92
N PRO A 106 9.31 19.06 -15.89
CA PRO A 106 9.17 20.15 -14.93
C PRO A 106 10.05 20.08 -13.70
N GLU A 107 10.66 18.94 -13.40
CA GLU A 107 11.31 18.68 -12.12
C GLU A 107 12.83 18.56 -12.23
N LEU A 108 13.55 18.71 -11.10
CA LEU A 108 15.01 18.57 -11.05
C LEU A 108 15.50 17.14 -10.74
N PHE A 109 14.59 16.19 -10.55
CA PHE A 109 14.92 14.77 -10.38
C PHE A 109 14.82 14.00 -11.70
N THR A 110 15.21 12.72 -11.71
CA THR A 110 15.01 11.85 -12.89
C THR A 110 13.95 10.81 -12.59
N ARG A 111 12.99 10.63 -13.50
CA ARG A 111 12.09 9.48 -13.48
C ARG A 111 12.59 8.40 -14.44
N VAL A 112 12.79 7.18 -13.94
CA VAL A 112 13.11 6.01 -14.77
C VAL A 112 11.80 5.32 -15.13
N LEU A 113 11.41 5.36 -16.40
CA LEU A 113 10.14 4.81 -16.90
C LEU A 113 10.36 3.48 -17.62
N ASN A 114 9.48 2.50 -17.40
CA ASN A 114 9.46 1.26 -18.19
C ASN A 114 8.80 1.39 -19.57
N SER A 115 8.07 2.48 -19.81
CA SER A 115 7.40 2.80 -21.07
C SER A 115 6.94 4.26 -21.07
N ARG A 116 6.86 4.86 -22.27
CA ARG A 116 6.22 6.17 -22.51
C ARG A 116 4.76 6.06 -22.96
N GLN A 117 4.27 4.83 -23.19
CA GLN A 117 2.93 4.56 -23.72
C GLN A 117 2.31 3.34 -23.04
N ILE A 118 0.99 3.25 -23.09
CA ILE A 118 0.25 2.06 -22.64
C ILE A 118 0.60 0.89 -23.56
N ASN A 119 0.95 -0.25 -22.98
CA ASN A 119 1.44 -1.41 -23.70
C ASN A 119 0.72 -2.70 -23.27
N PHE A 120 0.07 -3.35 -24.24
CA PHE A 120 -0.66 -4.61 -24.07
C PHE A 120 0.04 -5.81 -24.73
N THR A 121 1.31 -5.67 -25.16
CA THR A 121 2.03 -6.83 -25.68
C THR A 121 2.24 -7.86 -24.58
N LYS A 122 2.20 -9.14 -24.95
CA LYS A 122 2.33 -10.24 -24.01
C LYS A 122 3.63 -10.15 -23.21
N GLU A 123 4.73 -9.85 -23.88
CA GLU A 123 6.06 -9.74 -23.27
C GLU A 123 6.12 -8.60 -22.24
N PHE A 124 5.45 -7.48 -22.51
CA PHE A 124 5.39 -6.35 -21.58
C PHE A 124 4.54 -6.70 -20.35
N LEU A 125 3.34 -7.25 -20.56
CA LEU A 125 2.45 -7.63 -19.47
C LEU A 125 3.07 -8.73 -18.59
N GLU A 126 3.76 -9.71 -19.18
CA GLU A 126 4.50 -10.74 -18.43
C GLU A 126 5.62 -10.14 -17.58
N LYS A 127 6.43 -9.22 -18.14
CA LYS A 127 7.50 -8.54 -17.38
C LYS A 127 6.93 -7.66 -16.26
N PHE A 128 5.85 -6.94 -16.51
CA PHE A 128 5.28 -5.95 -15.59
C PHE A 128 3.99 -6.41 -14.93
N HIS A 129 3.89 -7.72 -14.68
CA HIS A 129 2.87 -8.31 -13.82
C HIS A 129 1.44 -7.88 -14.17
N GLY A 130 1.11 -7.80 -15.46
CA GLY A 130 -0.19 -7.46 -16.01
C GLY A 130 -0.57 -5.97 -15.90
N CYS A 131 0.36 -5.10 -15.49
CA CYS A 131 0.16 -3.66 -15.57
C CYS A 131 0.46 -3.18 -17.00
N PRO A 132 -0.51 -2.60 -17.73
CA PRO A 132 -0.28 -2.11 -19.10
C PRO A 132 0.28 -0.68 -19.12
N TYR A 133 0.27 0.02 -17.98
CA TYR A 133 0.59 1.44 -17.90
C TYR A 133 2.11 1.66 -17.84
N GLY A 134 2.56 2.81 -18.32
CA GLY A 134 3.94 3.27 -18.14
C GLY A 134 4.17 3.64 -16.68
N MET A 135 4.91 2.82 -15.96
CA MET A 135 5.29 2.99 -14.55
C MET A 135 6.74 3.43 -14.45
N GLY A 136 7.11 4.10 -13.37
CA GLY A 136 8.49 4.48 -13.14
C GLY A 136 8.82 4.74 -11.68
N ILE A 137 10.10 5.02 -11.46
CA ILE A 137 10.68 5.33 -10.15
C ILE A 137 11.26 6.74 -10.20
N ASP A 138 10.94 7.55 -9.20
CA ASP A 138 11.53 8.87 -9.03
C ASP A 138 12.88 8.76 -8.31
N VAL A 139 13.91 9.35 -8.92
CA VAL A 139 15.29 9.35 -8.43
C VAL A 139 15.65 10.78 -8.04
N PHE A 140 15.37 11.12 -6.79
CA PHE A 140 15.71 12.39 -6.17
C PHE A 140 17.22 12.51 -5.91
N VAL A 141 17.67 13.76 -5.74
CA VAL A 141 19.08 14.07 -5.50
C VAL A 141 19.27 14.70 -4.13
N LEU A 142 20.29 14.23 -3.41
CA LEU A 142 20.79 14.83 -2.19
C LEU A 142 22.03 15.66 -2.52
N ASP A 143 21.89 16.96 -2.39
CA ASP A 143 22.89 17.98 -2.68
C ASP A 143 23.55 18.51 -1.41
N ALA A 144 24.80 18.95 -1.56
CA ALA A 144 25.59 19.56 -0.50
C ALA A 144 25.09 20.97 -0.18
N ILE A 145 24.90 21.23 1.12
CA ILE A 145 24.68 22.58 1.62
C ILE A 145 26.05 23.24 1.80
N ALA A 146 26.16 24.49 1.36
CA ALA A 146 27.41 25.24 1.44
C ALA A 146 28.01 25.26 2.87
N PRO A 147 29.35 25.27 3.02
CA PRO A 147 30.01 25.06 4.30
C PRO A 147 30.01 26.28 5.24
N SER A 148 29.86 27.49 4.69
CA SER A 148 29.77 28.73 5.46
C SER A 148 28.37 29.37 5.38
N PRO A 149 27.92 30.09 6.42
CA PRO A 149 26.62 30.76 6.40
C PRO A 149 26.46 31.77 5.24
N GLU A 150 27.55 32.45 4.87
CA GLU A 150 27.53 33.42 3.77
C GLU A 150 27.35 32.74 2.41
N GLU A 151 28.04 31.63 2.17
CA GLU A 151 27.89 30.84 0.95
C GLU A 151 26.55 30.11 0.91
N GLU A 152 26.04 29.66 2.06
CA GLU A 152 24.71 29.05 2.16
C GLU A 152 23.63 30.04 1.77
N GLU A 153 23.71 31.27 2.28
CA GLU A 153 22.75 32.31 1.93
C GLU A 153 22.85 32.66 0.45
N ALA A 154 24.06 32.74 -0.11
CA ALA A 154 24.24 32.95 -1.55
C ALA A 154 23.66 31.81 -2.39
N GLN A 155 23.93 30.55 -2.02
CA GLN A 155 23.39 29.35 -2.66
C GLN A 155 21.85 29.39 -2.63
N TYR A 156 21.27 29.66 -1.46
CA TYR A 156 19.83 29.74 -1.26
C TYR A 156 19.20 30.85 -2.12
N GLU A 157 19.74 32.07 -2.10
CA GLU A 157 19.19 33.21 -2.83
C GLU A 157 19.26 33.02 -4.35
N LEU A 158 20.35 32.45 -4.86
CA LEU A 158 20.50 32.15 -6.28
C LEU A 158 19.48 31.11 -6.76
N ILE A 159 19.36 30.00 -6.04
CA ILE A 159 18.41 28.94 -6.38
C ILE A 159 16.96 29.44 -6.23
N SER A 160 16.67 30.17 -5.14
CA SER A 160 15.35 30.78 -4.89
C SER A 160 14.96 31.76 -6.00
N SER A 161 15.92 32.57 -6.48
CA SER A 161 15.70 33.50 -7.59
C SER A 161 15.29 32.77 -8.86
N VAL A 162 15.95 31.65 -9.19
CA VAL A 162 15.60 30.86 -10.38
C VAL A 162 14.20 30.26 -10.24
N PHE A 163 13.89 29.64 -9.11
CA PHE A 163 12.56 29.06 -8.88
C PHE A 163 11.46 30.12 -8.84
N GLY A 164 11.73 31.30 -8.28
CA GLY A 164 10.80 32.43 -8.29
C GLY A 164 10.46 32.89 -9.71
N ILE A 165 11.43 32.92 -10.62
CA ILE A 165 11.20 33.23 -12.04
C ILE A 165 10.34 32.13 -12.70
N VAL A 166 10.67 30.86 -12.47
CA VAL A 166 9.89 29.73 -13.02
C VAL A 166 8.44 29.77 -12.52
N GLN A 167 8.23 30.03 -11.23
CA GLN A 167 6.90 30.18 -10.64
C GLN A 167 6.16 31.37 -11.26
N ALA A 168 6.81 32.53 -11.43
CA ALA A 168 6.20 33.70 -12.07
C ALA A 168 5.74 33.40 -13.51
N MET A 169 6.50 32.61 -14.26
CA MET A 169 6.10 32.14 -15.59
C MET A 169 4.84 31.26 -15.54
N GLU A 170 4.77 30.36 -14.56
CA GLU A 170 3.62 29.45 -14.38
C GLU A 170 2.36 30.19 -13.89
N GLU A 171 2.54 31.27 -13.14
CA GLU A 171 1.46 32.18 -12.70
C GLU A 171 1.02 33.19 -13.78
N GLY A 172 1.68 33.18 -14.94
CA GLY A 172 1.34 34.06 -16.06
C GLY A 172 1.71 35.54 -15.83
N VAL A 173 2.76 35.81 -15.05
CA VAL A 173 3.33 37.14 -14.89
C VAL A 173 3.79 37.68 -16.26
N ALA A 174 3.64 38.99 -16.48
CA ALA A 174 3.93 39.62 -17.76
C ALA A 174 5.37 39.35 -18.25
N ASP A 175 5.52 38.95 -19.53
CA ASP A 175 6.80 38.55 -20.14
C ASP A 175 7.92 39.58 -19.92
N GLY A 176 7.61 40.88 -19.95
CA GLY A 176 8.61 41.93 -19.73
C GLY A 176 9.16 41.98 -18.30
N GLU A 177 8.39 41.54 -17.30
CA GLU A 177 8.85 41.40 -15.92
C GLU A 177 9.79 40.20 -15.79
N VAL A 178 9.34 39.04 -16.29
CA VAL A 178 10.13 37.80 -16.31
C VAL A 178 11.45 38.04 -17.03
N GLN A 179 11.42 38.69 -18.20
CA GLN A 179 12.62 38.98 -18.98
C GLN A 179 13.63 39.85 -18.20
N ARG A 180 13.17 40.87 -17.47
CA ARG A 180 14.06 41.69 -16.63
C ARG A 180 14.72 40.90 -15.51
N GLN A 181 13.97 39.99 -14.87
CA GLN A 181 14.50 39.13 -13.82
C GLN A 181 15.53 38.14 -14.37
N VAL A 182 15.25 37.55 -15.55
CA VAL A 182 16.18 36.67 -16.26
C VAL A 182 17.46 37.41 -16.65
N GLU A 183 17.36 38.63 -17.20
CA GLU A 183 18.53 39.45 -17.57
C GLU A 183 19.39 39.82 -16.37
N ALA A 184 18.76 40.18 -15.24
CA ALA A 184 19.46 40.49 -14.00
C ALA A 184 20.22 39.26 -13.46
N LEU A 185 19.56 38.10 -13.42
CA LEU A 185 20.16 36.85 -12.98
C LEU A 185 21.28 36.38 -13.91
N ALA A 186 21.05 36.44 -15.23
CA ALA A 186 22.04 36.08 -16.24
C ALA A 186 23.28 36.98 -16.18
N GLY A 187 23.08 38.28 -15.94
CA GLY A 187 24.16 39.24 -15.73
C GLY A 187 24.97 38.96 -14.47
N LEU A 188 24.30 38.61 -13.37
CA LEU A 188 24.93 38.25 -12.09
C LEU A 188 25.77 36.98 -12.19
N LEU A 189 25.25 35.95 -12.86
CA LEU A 189 25.91 34.64 -12.98
C LEU A 189 26.84 34.55 -14.20
N HIS A 190 26.90 35.59 -15.02
CA HIS A 190 27.64 35.62 -16.29
C HIS A 190 27.28 34.45 -17.23
N VAL A 191 26.00 34.07 -17.26
CA VAL A 191 25.47 33.00 -18.13
C VAL A 191 24.74 33.58 -19.34
N ASN A 192 24.79 32.86 -20.45
CA ASN A 192 24.07 33.23 -21.67
C ASN A 192 22.75 32.44 -21.76
N ILE A 193 21.63 33.15 -21.91
CA ILE A 193 20.31 32.57 -22.14
C ILE A 193 20.01 32.66 -23.65
N ASP A 194 19.86 31.51 -24.30
CA ASP A 194 19.59 31.40 -25.73
C ASP A 194 18.09 31.62 -26.01
N PRO A 195 17.68 32.72 -26.66
CA PRO A 195 16.27 32.99 -26.94
C PRO A 195 15.66 31.99 -27.94
N ALA A 196 16.46 31.16 -28.63
CA ALA A 196 15.97 30.13 -29.53
C ALA A 196 15.56 28.82 -28.81
N ARG A 197 15.87 28.68 -27.51
CA ARG A 197 15.54 27.49 -26.71
C ARG A 197 14.48 27.80 -25.67
N PRO A 198 13.73 26.79 -25.19
CA PRO A 198 12.74 27.00 -24.14
C PRO A 198 13.38 27.61 -22.88
N LEU A 199 12.95 28.83 -22.52
CA LEU A 199 13.48 29.58 -21.38
C LEU A 199 13.39 28.78 -20.07
N ARG A 200 12.21 28.17 -19.82
CA ARG A 200 11.96 27.36 -18.62
C ARG A 200 12.99 26.24 -18.45
N ARG A 201 13.32 25.52 -19.54
CA ARG A 201 14.34 24.46 -19.53
C ARG A 201 15.73 25.01 -19.17
N GLN A 202 16.11 26.15 -19.75
CA GLN A 202 17.39 26.79 -19.47
C GLN A 202 17.51 27.23 -18.00
N LEU A 203 16.42 27.76 -17.43
CA LEU A 203 16.36 28.11 -16.01
C LEU A 203 16.48 26.87 -15.12
N LEU A 204 15.81 25.76 -15.45
CA LEU A 204 15.93 24.52 -14.68
C LEU A 204 17.34 23.90 -14.77
N LEU A 205 17.99 23.94 -15.93
CA LEU A 205 19.39 23.54 -16.07
C LEU A 205 20.34 24.44 -15.26
N LEU A 206 20.04 25.74 -15.19
CA LEU A 206 20.78 26.67 -14.33
C LEU A 206 20.57 26.35 -12.85
N ALA A 207 19.33 26.11 -12.42
CA ALA A 207 19.02 25.69 -11.05
C ALA A 207 19.76 24.38 -10.70
N GLU A 208 19.76 23.40 -11.60
CA GLU A 208 20.45 22.13 -11.39
C GLU A 208 21.96 22.32 -11.13
N GLY A 209 22.62 23.15 -11.93
CA GLY A 209 24.04 23.45 -11.73
C GLY A 209 24.32 24.23 -10.44
N LEU A 210 23.39 25.09 -10.01
CA LEU A 210 23.48 25.79 -8.72
C LEU A 210 23.27 24.83 -7.53
N CYS A 211 22.37 23.85 -7.66
CA CYS A 211 22.17 22.80 -6.67
C CYS A 211 23.44 21.94 -6.50
N SER A 212 24.16 21.66 -7.59
CA SER A 212 25.39 20.86 -7.58
C SER A 212 26.67 21.66 -7.34
N MET A 213 26.58 22.93 -6.89
CA MET A 213 27.73 23.83 -6.81
C MET A 213 28.80 23.41 -5.79
N PHE A 214 28.39 22.72 -4.72
CA PHE A 214 29.29 22.28 -3.65
C PHE A 214 29.42 20.75 -3.64
N GLU A 215 30.57 20.26 -3.20
CA GLU A 215 30.84 18.84 -3.06
C GLU A 215 30.48 18.31 -1.66
N GLU A 216 30.16 17.02 -1.55
CA GLU A 216 29.87 16.37 -0.25
C GLU A 216 31.07 16.45 0.71
N ALA A 217 32.29 16.46 0.17
CA ALA A 217 33.53 16.57 0.95
C ALA A 217 33.58 17.88 1.75
N GLU A 218 33.01 18.95 1.21
CA GLU A 218 33.03 20.30 1.78
C GLU A 218 31.90 20.50 2.80
N ALA A 219 30.77 19.82 2.61
CA ALA A 219 29.57 20.01 3.41
C ALA A 219 29.54 19.17 4.71
N LYS A 220 28.73 19.62 5.67
CA LYS A 220 28.33 18.84 6.85
C LYS A 220 26.93 18.24 6.71
N GLU A 221 26.11 18.85 5.86
CA GLU A 221 24.70 18.55 5.70
C GLU A 221 24.36 18.36 4.21
N LEU A 222 23.42 17.48 3.94
CA LEU A 222 22.84 17.20 2.63
C LEU A 222 21.35 17.54 2.63
N THR A 223 20.80 17.86 1.47
CA THR A 223 19.37 18.10 1.31
C THR A 223 18.86 17.86 -0.11
N GLY A 224 17.56 17.65 -0.26
CA GLY A 224 16.89 17.88 -1.54
C GLY A 224 16.63 19.37 -1.71
N MET A 225 17.34 20.02 -2.64
CA MET A 225 17.33 21.48 -2.75
C MET A 225 15.93 22.08 -2.94
N GLN A 226 15.07 21.42 -3.72
CA GLN A 226 13.70 21.89 -3.92
C GLN A 226 12.91 21.99 -2.61
N SER A 227 13.09 21.03 -1.69
CA SER A 227 12.47 21.07 -0.35
C SER A 227 13.17 22.07 0.58
N PHE A 228 14.49 22.22 0.47
CA PHE A 228 15.27 23.19 1.24
C PHE A 228 14.85 24.65 0.96
N ILE A 229 14.56 24.98 -0.30
CA ILE A 229 14.09 26.31 -0.69
C ILE A 229 12.72 26.63 -0.10
N GLN A 230 11.84 25.63 -0.01
CA GLN A 230 10.52 25.80 0.64
C GLN A 230 10.63 25.88 2.17
N ASN A 231 11.61 25.19 2.75
CA ASN A 231 11.84 25.14 4.18
C ASN A 231 13.33 24.87 4.47
N LYS A 232 14.07 25.91 4.92
CA LYS A 232 15.50 25.79 5.25
C LYS A 232 15.80 24.72 6.32
N SER A 233 14.82 24.33 7.13
CA SER A 233 14.97 23.23 8.09
C SER A 233 14.91 21.84 7.46
N TYR A 234 14.65 21.70 6.15
CA TYR A 234 14.77 20.41 5.47
C TYR A 234 16.23 20.19 5.08
N ARG A 235 17.05 19.65 5.98
CA ARG A 235 18.48 19.37 5.78
C ARG A 235 18.96 18.28 6.73
N MET A 236 19.97 17.50 6.39
CA MET A 236 20.31 16.32 7.20
C MET A 236 21.82 16.15 7.34
N PRO A 237 22.33 15.70 8.48
CA PRO A 237 23.75 15.35 8.61
C PRO A 237 24.15 14.36 7.52
N LYS A 238 25.27 14.60 6.83
CA LYS A 238 25.70 13.74 5.72
C LYS A 238 25.97 12.28 6.15
N GLU A 239 26.36 12.09 7.41
CA GLU A 239 26.58 10.77 8.01
C GLU A 239 25.34 9.86 7.96
N TYR A 240 24.13 10.43 7.87
CA TYR A 240 22.91 9.64 7.74
C TYR A 240 22.87 8.85 6.42
N TYR A 241 23.55 9.34 5.37
CA TYR A 241 23.59 8.75 4.03
C TYR A 241 24.95 8.16 3.68
N ARG A 242 25.75 7.79 4.69
CA ARG A 242 27.06 7.16 4.49
C ARG A 242 26.97 5.69 4.10
N GLU A 243 26.05 4.96 4.72
CA GLU A 243 25.86 3.53 4.56
C GLU A 243 24.38 3.19 4.38
N THR A 244 24.13 2.08 3.70
CA THR A 244 22.79 1.54 3.50
C THR A 244 22.60 0.26 4.30
N THR A 245 21.35 -0.08 4.59
CA THR A 245 20.92 -1.42 5.00
C THR A 245 19.70 -1.82 4.18
N ARG A 246 19.31 -3.10 4.21
CA ARG A 246 18.13 -3.61 3.49
C ARG A 246 17.02 -3.91 4.45
N LEU A 247 15.85 -3.30 4.25
CA LEU A 247 14.63 -3.64 4.99
C LEU A 247 13.67 -4.47 4.13
N PRO A 248 12.88 -5.38 4.72
CA PRO A 248 11.80 -6.08 4.01
C PRO A 248 10.82 -5.10 3.35
N PHE A 249 10.46 -5.38 2.10
CA PHE A 249 9.51 -4.58 1.34
C PHE A 249 8.74 -5.46 0.36
N GLU A 250 7.44 -5.66 0.63
CA GLU A 250 6.58 -6.61 -0.07
C GLU A 250 7.21 -8.02 -0.10
N THR A 251 7.50 -8.56 -1.30
CA THR A 251 8.13 -9.87 -1.50
C THR A 251 9.65 -9.83 -1.51
N GLY A 252 10.24 -8.63 -1.44
CA GLY A 252 11.68 -8.41 -1.52
C GLY A 252 12.23 -7.54 -0.40
N THR A 253 13.22 -6.72 -0.75
CA THR A 253 13.85 -5.77 0.17
C THR A 253 14.14 -4.47 -0.56
N VAL A 254 14.27 -3.36 0.17
CA VAL A 254 14.71 -2.07 -0.38
C VAL A 254 15.91 -1.53 0.39
N SER A 255 16.79 -0.80 -0.31
CA SER A 255 17.90 -0.08 0.31
C SER A 255 17.36 1.10 1.10
N VAL A 256 17.75 1.25 2.35
CA VAL A 256 17.43 2.40 3.20
C VAL A 256 18.70 2.92 3.86
N PRO A 257 18.72 4.17 4.34
CA PRO A 257 19.84 4.66 5.14
C PRO A 257 20.03 3.79 6.39
N LYS A 258 21.27 3.46 6.77
CA LYS A 258 21.53 2.62 7.96
C LYS A 258 20.95 3.25 9.25
N LEU A 259 20.87 4.58 9.29
CA LEU A 259 20.25 5.37 10.36
C LEU A 259 18.78 5.77 10.04
N TYR A 260 18.01 4.87 9.42
CA TYR A 260 16.66 5.16 8.90
C TYR A 260 15.68 5.72 9.95
N ASP A 261 15.76 5.35 11.24
CA ASP A 261 14.88 5.92 12.28
C ASP A 261 15.15 7.41 12.47
N ALA A 262 16.42 7.81 12.47
CA ALA A 262 16.82 9.21 12.57
C ALA A 262 16.40 9.99 11.32
N VAL A 263 16.55 9.38 10.14
CA VAL A 263 16.11 9.97 8.87
C VAL A 263 14.59 10.18 8.87
N ALA A 264 13.81 9.16 9.23
CA ALA A 264 12.35 9.23 9.24
C ALA A 264 11.82 10.19 10.32
N ALA A 265 12.42 10.20 11.52
CA ALA A 265 12.08 11.14 12.57
C ALA A 265 12.34 12.58 12.14
N TYR A 266 13.41 12.83 11.40
CA TYR A 266 13.72 14.15 10.87
C TYR A 266 12.72 14.58 9.80
N LYS A 267 12.51 13.74 8.77
CA LYS A 267 11.67 14.09 7.61
C LYS A 267 10.19 14.18 7.95
N PHE A 268 9.69 13.32 8.83
CA PHE A 268 8.25 13.12 9.03
C PHE A 268 7.79 13.38 10.47
N GLY A 269 8.69 13.67 11.40
CA GLY A 269 8.35 13.91 12.80
C GLY A 269 7.78 12.67 13.50
N ALA A 270 6.53 12.73 13.94
CA ALA A 270 5.83 11.65 14.64
C ALA A 270 5.36 10.54 13.68
N TYR A 271 6.28 9.97 12.89
CA TYR A 271 6.00 9.18 11.69
C TYR A 271 5.28 7.83 11.92
N MET A 272 5.20 7.36 13.17
CA MET A 272 4.37 6.22 13.55
C MET A 272 2.87 6.56 13.54
N GLN A 273 2.50 7.85 13.62
CA GLN A 273 1.12 8.27 13.44
C GLN A 273 0.75 8.13 11.96
N GLN A 274 -0.29 7.35 11.69
CA GLN A 274 -0.82 7.22 10.33
C GLN A 274 -1.65 8.44 9.97
N VAL A 275 -1.35 9.01 8.81
CA VAL A 275 -2.11 10.11 8.19
C VAL A 275 -2.45 9.65 6.78
N LYS A 276 -3.76 9.45 6.52
CA LYS A 276 -4.29 8.95 5.23
C LYS A 276 -4.48 10.10 4.23
N SER A 277 -3.44 10.89 4.02
CA SER A 277 -3.44 12.01 3.07
C SER A 277 -2.01 12.25 2.54
N GLY A 278 -1.87 13.16 1.58
CA GLY A 278 -0.57 13.59 1.06
C GLY A 278 -0.47 13.54 -0.46
N GLY A 279 0.77 13.55 -0.94
CA GLY A 279 1.19 13.53 -2.35
C GLY A 279 1.14 14.89 -3.05
N THR A 280 2.01 15.04 -4.04
CA THR A 280 2.18 16.24 -4.87
C THR A 280 1.61 16.06 -6.29
N HIS A 281 1.10 14.86 -6.60
CA HIS A 281 0.56 14.50 -7.90
C HIS A 281 -0.85 13.90 -7.80
N GLU A 282 -1.46 13.70 -8.95
CA GLU A 282 -2.77 13.03 -9.07
C GLU A 282 -2.66 11.55 -8.73
N TYR A 283 -3.69 11.04 -8.03
CA TYR A 283 -3.77 9.67 -7.54
C TYR A 283 -4.96 8.91 -8.19
N PRO A 284 -4.79 7.64 -8.58
CA PRO A 284 -3.50 6.95 -8.70
C PRO A 284 -2.69 7.49 -9.89
N LEU A 285 -1.37 7.25 -9.92
CA LEU A 285 -0.43 7.80 -10.90
C LEU A 285 -0.78 7.41 -12.35
N TYR A 286 -1.54 6.32 -12.52
CA TYR A 286 -1.99 5.83 -13.82
C TYR A 286 -3.36 6.35 -14.24
N LYS A 287 -4.03 7.19 -13.44
CA LYS A 287 -5.37 7.72 -13.72
C LYS A 287 -5.45 8.42 -15.09
N LYS A 288 -4.49 9.29 -15.40
CA LYS A 288 -4.42 9.95 -16.72
C LYS A 288 -4.25 8.96 -17.87
N GLN A 289 -3.57 7.84 -17.63
CA GLN A 289 -3.39 6.79 -18.63
C GLN A 289 -4.70 6.02 -18.87
N GLU A 290 -5.48 5.75 -17.82
CA GLU A 290 -6.83 5.19 -17.94
C GLU A 290 -7.77 6.08 -18.76
N GLU A 291 -7.78 7.38 -18.46
CA GLU A 291 -8.58 8.35 -19.19
C GLU A 291 -8.12 8.47 -20.65
N ALA A 292 -6.81 8.49 -20.90
CA ALA A 292 -6.26 8.51 -22.26
C ALA A 292 -6.65 7.24 -23.04
N LEU A 293 -6.59 6.07 -22.41
CA LEU A 293 -6.99 4.79 -23.03
C LEU A 293 -8.46 4.82 -23.45
N LYS A 294 -9.33 5.25 -22.54
CA LYS A 294 -10.76 5.42 -22.81
C LYS A 294 -11.01 6.40 -23.95
N ASN A 295 -10.36 7.56 -23.93
CA ASN A 295 -10.53 8.58 -24.97
C ASN A 295 -10.06 8.09 -26.36
N GLN A 296 -9.02 7.25 -26.40
CA GLN A 296 -8.49 6.71 -27.65
C GLN A 296 -9.33 5.56 -28.22
N ARG A 297 -9.85 4.66 -27.37
CA ARG A 297 -10.56 3.44 -27.79
C ARG A 297 -12.08 3.52 -27.69
N GLY A 298 -12.61 4.51 -27.00
CA GLY A 298 -14.03 4.60 -26.62
C GLY A 298 -14.39 3.81 -25.36
N GLU A 299 -13.52 2.91 -24.90
CA GLU A 299 -13.69 2.07 -23.71
C GLU A 299 -12.33 1.75 -23.06
N ASN A 300 -12.34 1.40 -21.77
CA ASN A 300 -11.19 0.81 -21.10
C ASN A 300 -11.50 -0.67 -20.76
N PRO A 301 -10.84 -1.66 -21.39
CA PRO A 301 -11.15 -3.08 -21.19
C PRO A 301 -10.81 -3.59 -19.77
N LEU A 302 -10.14 -2.78 -18.95
CA LEU A 302 -9.75 -3.12 -17.59
C LEU A 302 -10.68 -2.54 -16.51
N VAL A 303 -11.64 -1.70 -16.92
CA VAL A 303 -12.55 -1.02 -16.01
C VAL A 303 -13.97 -1.20 -16.50
N TYR A 304 -14.85 -1.69 -15.63
CA TYR A 304 -16.26 -1.82 -15.93
C TYR A 304 -16.94 -0.46 -16.02
N GLU A 305 -17.82 -0.29 -17.00
CA GLU A 305 -18.64 0.91 -17.16
C GLU A 305 -20.13 0.56 -17.16
N ILE A 306 -20.93 1.38 -16.46
CA ILE A 306 -22.38 1.18 -16.38
C ILE A 306 -23.01 1.50 -17.73
N SER A 307 -23.59 0.50 -18.38
CA SER A 307 -24.27 0.68 -19.65
C SER A 307 -25.74 1.08 -19.45
N LYS A 308 -26.35 1.63 -20.52
CA LYS A 308 -27.80 1.88 -20.55
C LYS A 308 -28.62 0.59 -20.41
N GLU A 309 -28.08 -0.53 -20.88
CA GLU A 309 -28.71 -1.85 -20.76
C GLU A 309 -28.73 -2.31 -19.31
N ASP A 310 -27.64 -2.11 -18.55
CA ASP A 310 -27.62 -2.43 -17.12
C ASP A 310 -28.70 -1.65 -16.35
N LEU A 311 -28.85 -0.35 -16.65
CA LEU A 311 -29.89 0.47 -16.04
C LEU A 311 -31.30 0.00 -16.42
N LEU A 312 -31.50 -0.49 -17.65
CA LEU A 312 -32.77 -1.05 -18.09
C LEU A 312 -33.09 -2.34 -17.33
N ILE A 313 -32.12 -3.26 -17.24
CA ILE A 313 -32.23 -4.52 -16.49
C ILE A 313 -32.61 -4.23 -15.03
N CYS A 314 -31.90 -3.30 -14.37
CA CYS A 314 -32.18 -2.91 -13.00
C CYS A 314 -33.62 -2.44 -12.78
N ARG A 315 -34.14 -1.58 -13.68
CA ARG A 315 -35.53 -1.09 -13.60
C ARG A 315 -36.55 -2.20 -13.84
N GLN A 316 -36.27 -3.13 -14.75
CA GLN A 316 -37.15 -4.26 -15.02
C GLN A 316 -37.24 -5.21 -13.82
N ARG A 317 -36.08 -5.54 -13.22
CA ARG A 317 -36.02 -6.42 -12.04
C ARG A 317 -36.66 -5.80 -10.82
N GLU A 318 -36.53 -4.49 -10.62
CA GLU A 318 -37.18 -3.78 -9.51
C GLU A 318 -38.70 -4.03 -9.48
N ASN A 319 -39.34 -4.01 -10.65
CA ASN A 319 -40.75 -4.30 -10.79
C ASN A 319 -41.08 -5.78 -10.51
N GLY A 320 -40.17 -6.71 -10.85
CA GLY A 320 -40.28 -8.13 -10.56
C GLY A 320 -40.28 -8.43 -9.05
N ILE A 321 -39.33 -7.86 -8.30
CA ILE A 321 -39.21 -8.05 -6.84
C ILE A 321 -40.47 -7.60 -6.12
N ARG A 322 -41.05 -6.45 -6.50
CA ARG A 322 -42.30 -5.96 -5.88
C ARG A 322 -43.45 -6.95 -6.02
N ARG A 323 -43.50 -7.70 -7.12
CA ARG A 323 -44.52 -8.74 -7.35
C ARG A 323 -44.25 -9.99 -6.51
N LEU A 324 -42.99 -10.37 -6.35
CA LEU A 324 -42.58 -11.50 -5.50
C LEU A 324 -42.91 -11.26 -4.03
N SER A 325 -42.67 -10.05 -3.52
CA SER A 325 -43.00 -9.68 -2.12
C SER A 325 -44.49 -9.78 -1.77
N ALA A 326 -45.36 -9.79 -2.77
CA ALA A 326 -46.82 -9.89 -2.62
C ALA A 326 -47.36 -11.32 -2.73
N ARG A 327 -46.51 -12.32 -3.03
CA ARG A 327 -46.93 -13.71 -3.28
C ARG A 327 -46.94 -14.50 -1.97
N GLN A 328 -48.06 -15.16 -1.66
CA GLN A 328 -48.09 -16.20 -0.62
C GLN A 328 -47.29 -17.42 -1.07
N ARG A 329 -46.33 -17.85 -0.24
CA ARG A 329 -45.49 -19.03 -0.48
C ARG A 329 -46.12 -20.25 0.20
N ASN A 330 -46.19 -21.36 -0.54
CA ASN A 330 -46.69 -22.65 -0.06
C ASN A 330 -45.57 -23.68 0.14
N THR A 331 -44.32 -23.32 -0.14
CA THR A 331 -43.12 -24.14 0.02
C THR A 331 -42.00 -23.28 0.61
N PRO A 332 -41.04 -23.88 1.35
CA PRO A 332 -39.84 -23.18 1.78
C PRO A 332 -39.12 -22.54 0.60
N TYR A 333 -38.59 -21.33 0.79
CA TYR A 333 -37.82 -20.63 -0.23
C TYR A 333 -36.37 -21.13 -0.25
N GLN A 334 -35.75 -21.15 -1.42
CA GLN A 334 -34.35 -21.59 -1.56
C GLN A 334 -33.40 -20.40 -1.51
N ALA A 335 -32.40 -20.48 -0.64
CA ALA A 335 -31.33 -19.49 -0.55
C ALA A 335 -29.99 -20.14 -0.93
N VAL A 336 -29.36 -19.67 -1.99
CA VAL A 336 -28.05 -20.16 -2.44
C VAL A 336 -26.96 -19.16 -2.06
N PHE A 337 -25.90 -19.65 -1.45
CA PHE A 337 -24.73 -18.88 -1.05
C PHE A 337 -23.55 -19.30 -1.93
N LEU A 338 -23.15 -18.41 -2.85
CA LEU A 338 -22.01 -18.63 -3.74
C LEU A 338 -20.74 -18.08 -3.09
N VAL A 339 -19.78 -18.97 -2.83
CA VAL A 339 -18.51 -18.64 -2.21
C VAL A 339 -17.39 -18.98 -3.19
N CYS A 340 -16.41 -18.08 -3.33
CA CYS A 340 -15.28 -18.29 -4.25
C CYS A 340 -14.07 -18.90 -3.54
N GLN A 341 -13.73 -18.39 -2.36
CA GLN A 341 -12.63 -18.87 -1.54
C GLN A 341 -13.11 -19.17 -0.12
N VAL A 342 -12.51 -20.19 0.48
CA VAL A 342 -12.84 -20.61 1.86
C VAL A 342 -12.52 -19.50 2.86
N SER A 343 -11.47 -18.71 2.61
CA SER A 343 -11.09 -17.52 3.40
C SER A 343 -12.22 -16.49 3.51
N ASP A 344 -13.07 -16.39 2.48
CA ASP A 344 -14.13 -15.38 2.39
C ASP A 344 -15.43 -15.83 3.07
N TRP A 345 -15.47 -17.08 3.56
CA TRP A 345 -16.65 -17.63 4.23
C TRP A 345 -17.10 -16.77 5.42
N SER A 346 -16.15 -16.16 6.14
CA SER A 346 -16.45 -15.29 7.27
C SER A 346 -17.36 -14.11 6.88
N ALA A 347 -17.30 -13.65 5.63
CA ALA A 347 -18.14 -12.58 5.11
C ALA A 347 -19.54 -13.02 4.67
N MET A 348 -19.92 -14.28 4.86
CA MET A 348 -21.27 -14.80 4.59
C MET A 348 -21.86 -15.57 5.79
N GLU A 349 -21.01 -15.97 6.72
CA GLU A 349 -21.32 -16.92 7.78
C GLU A 349 -22.56 -16.53 8.60
N SER A 350 -22.67 -15.26 9.04
CA SER A 350 -23.81 -14.81 9.86
C SER A 350 -25.13 -14.82 9.07
N VAL A 351 -25.10 -14.44 7.79
CA VAL A 351 -26.27 -14.47 6.88
C VAL A 351 -26.73 -15.90 6.65
N TRP A 352 -25.81 -16.82 6.35
CA TRP A 352 -26.13 -18.24 6.20
C TRP A 352 -26.69 -18.84 7.49
N ARG A 353 -26.12 -18.50 8.66
CA ARG A 353 -26.63 -18.97 9.95
C ARG A 353 -28.04 -18.46 10.23
N ALA A 354 -28.39 -17.24 9.80
CA ALA A 354 -29.75 -16.73 9.89
C ALA A 354 -30.70 -17.52 8.99
N ALA A 355 -30.33 -17.75 7.72
CA ALA A 355 -31.11 -18.57 6.78
C ALA A 355 -31.31 -20.00 7.29
N LYS A 356 -30.28 -20.65 7.86
CA LYS A 356 -30.38 -22.00 8.44
C LYS A 356 -31.32 -22.09 9.65
N ARG A 357 -31.56 -20.99 10.36
CA ARG A 357 -32.49 -20.95 11.51
C ARG A 357 -33.94 -20.68 11.09
N ASP A 358 -34.14 -20.17 9.87
CA ASP A 358 -35.45 -19.88 9.34
C ASP A 358 -36.13 -21.20 8.88
N PRO A 359 -37.24 -21.62 9.52
CA PRO A 359 -37.92 -22.86 9.17
C PRO A 359 -38.50 -22.86 7.74
N ASP A 360 -38.70 -21.68 7.16
CA ASP A 360 -39.23 -21.51 5.81
C ASP A 360 -38.12 -21.38 4.75
N CYS A 361 -36.85 -21.58 5.12
CA CYS A 361 -35.70 -21.47 4.23
C CYS A 361 -34.98 -22.81 4.03
N THR A 362 -34.62 -23.11 2.77
CA THR A 362 -33.69 -24.19 2.44
C THR A 362 -32.37 -23.58 1.93
N PRO A 363 -31.34 -23.48 2.78
CA PRO A 363 -30.06 -22.89 2.39
C PRO A 363 -29.14 -23.91 1.72
N TYR A 364 -28.47 -23.50 0.64
CA TYR A 364 -27.41 -24.24 -0.04
C TYR A 364 -26.13 -23.41 -0.08
N VAL A 365 -24.99 -24.03 0.23
CA VAL A 365 -23.68 -23.40 0.05
C VAL A 365 -22.98 -24.05 -1.12
N ILE A 366 -22.56 -23.25 -2.09
CA ILE A 366 -21.90 -23.74 -3.31
C ILE A 366 -20.55 -23.04 -3.40
N LEU A 367 -19.49 -23.84 -3.43
CA LEU A 367 -18.16 -23.34 -3.80
C LEU A 367 -18.09 -23.27 -5.32
N ILE A 368 -17.94 -22.05 -5.85
CA ILE A 368 -17.88 -21.84 -7.31
C ILE A 368 -16.42 -21.90 -7.80
N PRO A 369 -16.17 -22.40 -9.01
CA PRO A 369 -14.81 -22.47 -9.53
C PRO A 369 -14.23 -21.07 -9.73
N PHE A 370 -13.03 -20.90 -9.19
CA PHE A 370 -12.25 -19.67 -9.19
C PHE A 370 -10.94 -19.91 -9.94
N CYS A 371 -10.47 -18.93 -10.71
CA CYS A 371 -9.15 -18.97 -11.33
C CYS A 371 -8.43 -17.64 -11.21
N PHE A 372 -7.12 -17.71 -11.02
CA PHE A 372 -6.24 -16.56 -11.24
C PHE A 372 -6.08 -16.32 -12.75
N LYS A 373 -5.89 -15.05 -13.12
CA LYS A 373 -5.60 -14.66 -14.50
C LYS A 373 -4.11 -14.54 -14.71
N HIS A 374 -3.65 -14.99 -15.87
CA HIS A 374 -2.33 -14.68 -16.36
C HIS A 374 -2.18 -13.16 -16.61
N PRO A 375 -0.95 -12.64 -16.72
CA PRO A 375 -0.71 -11.21 -16.94
C PRO A 375 -1.39 -10.64 -18.20
N ASP A 376 -1.62 -11.46 -19.22
CA ASP A 376 -2.35 -11.10 -20.45
C ASP A 376 -3.88 -11.13 -20.29
N GLY A 377 -4.38 -11.44 -19.09
CA GLY A 377 -5.80 -11.52 -18.77
C GLY A 377 -6.46 -12.87 -19.07
N SER A 378 -5.74 -13.82 -19.68
CA SER A 378 -6.26 -15.17 -19.93
C SER A 378 -6.46 -15.96 -18.63
N PHE A 379 -7.43 -16.88 -18.61
CA PHE A 379 -7.72 -17.68 -17.43
C PHE A 379 -6.65 -18.73 -17.16
N GLY A 380 -6.16 -18.77 -15.93
CA GLY A 380 -5.33 -19.84 -15.41
C GLY A 380 -6.14 -21.08 -15.03
N MET A 381 -5.51 -21.97 -14.27
CA MET A 381 -6.14 -23.22 -13.84
C MET A 381 -7.24 -22.95 -12.80
N MET A 382 -8.42 -23.53 -13.01
CA MET A 382 -9.52 -23.49 -12.05
C MET A 382 -9.15 -24.24 -10.77
N GLN A 383 -9.45 -23.64 -9.62
CA GLN A 383 -9.17 -24.19 -8.30
C GLN A 383 -10.42 -24.85 -7.71
N ASP A 384 -10.22 -26.00 -7.05
CA ASP A 384 -11.24 -26.70 -6.25
C ASP A 384 -10.77 -26.78 -4.80
N ALA A 385 -11.48 -26.09 -3.90
CA ALA A 385 -11.14 -26.01 -2.47
C ALA A 385 -12.26 -26.58 -1.57
N ALA A 386 -13.16 -27.41 -2.12
CA ALA A 386 -14.37 -27.84 -1.42
C ALA A 386 -14.09 -28.56 -0.08
N GLY A 387 -12.96 -29.27 0.02
CA GLY A 387 -12.56 -30.01 1.22
C GLY A 387 -12.04 -29.16 2.39
N GLN A 388 -11.95 -27.83 2.25
CA GLN A 388 -11.36 -26.94 3.26
C GLN A 388 -12.40 -26.23 4.14
N PHE A 389 -13.70 -26.41 3.90
CA PHE A 389 -14.77 -25.78 4.69
C PHE A 389 -14.93 -26.37 6.10
N PRO A 390 -15.46 -25.60 7.07
CA PRO A 390 -15.84 -26.12 8.38
C PRO A 390 -16.83 -27.28 8.25
N LYS A 391 -16.65 -28.34 9.05
CA LYS A 391 -17.43 -29.60 8.95
C LYS A 391 -18.94 -29.39 9.09
N GLU A 392 -19.36 -28.33 9.78
CA GLU A 392 -20.76 -27.98 10.00
C GLU A 392 -21.45 -27.28 8.82
N VAL A 393 -20.69 -26.89 7.80
CA VAL A 393 -21.19 -26.22 6.58
C VAL A 393 -21.30 -27.27 5.47
N PRO A 394 -22.52 -27.71 5.09
CA PRO A 394 -22.69 -28.64 3.98
C PRO A 394 -22.46 -27.90 2.66
N VAL A 395 -21.30 -28.12 2.04
CA VAL A 395 -20.97 -27.58 0.71
C VAL A 395 -21.45 -28.56 -0.35
N VAL A 396 -22.21 -28.03 -1.32
CA VAL A 396 -22.69 -28.77 -2.49
C VAL A 396 -21.71 -28.54 -3.64
N ASP A 397 -21.34 -29.63 -4.33
CA ASP A 397 -20.57 -29.55 -5.56
C ASP A 397 -21.40 -28.85 -6.63
N PHE A 398 -20.86 -27.77 -7.21
CA PHE A 398 -21.54 -26.97 -8.23
C PHE A 398 -21.93 -27.80 -9.46
N ARG A 399 -21.22 -28.89 -9.77
CA ARG A 399 -21.54 -29.82 -10.89
C ARG A 399 -22.81 -30.62 -10.63
N GLN A 400 -23.19 -30.77 -9.36
CA GLN A 400 -24.37 -31.52 -8.92
C GLN A 400 -25.57 -30.62 -8.65
N PHE A 401 -25.37 -29.29 -8.62
CA PHE A 401 -26.42 -28.31 -8.38
C PHE A 401 -26.76 -27.54 -9.67
N HIS A 402 -27.83 -27.96 -10.35
CA HIS A 402 -28.28 -27.28 -11.57
C HIS A 402 -29.06 -26.00 -11.24
N LEU A 403 -28.34 -24.88 -11.15
CA LEU A 403 -28.87 -23.58 -10.69
C LEU A 403 -30.19 -23.16 -11.35
N TRP A 404 -30.29 -23.22 -12.69
CA TRP A 404 -31.51 -22.87 -13.44
C TRP A 404 -32.67 -23.85 -13.25
N ALA A 405 -32.39 -25.12 -12.97
CA ALA A 405 -33.45 -26.10 -12.69
C ALA A 405 -34.01 -25.92 -11.28
N HIS A 406 -33.15 -25.54 -10.32
CA HIS A 406 -33.57 -25.18 -8.97
C HIS A 406 -34.32 -23.86 -8.92
N HIS A 407 -33.90 -22.88 -9.73
CA HIS A 407 -34.40 -21.51 -9.73
C HIS A 407 -34.55 -20.94 -8.31
N PRO A 408 -33.44 -20.79 -7.56
CA PRO A 408 -33.48 -20.31 -6.19
C PRO A 408 -34.21 -18.96 -6.06
N ASP A 409 -34.91 -18.77 -4.94
CA ASP A 409 -35.59 -17.50 -4.64
C ASP A 409 -34.58 -16.38 -4.41
N VAL A 410 -33.43 -16.71 -3.80
CA VAL A 410 -32.34 -15.76 -3.56
C VAL A 410 -30.98 -16.40 -3.78
N ILE A 411 -30.09 -15.67 -4.45
CA ILE A 411 -28.67 -15.98 -4.54
C ILE A 411 -27.90 -14.88 -3.82
N TYR A 412 -27.06 -15.24 -2.87
CA TYR A 412 -26.07 -14.39 -2.24
C TYR A 412 -24.70 -14.62 -2.90
N MET A 413 -24.03 -13.56 -3.32
CA MET A 413 -22.70 -13.61 -3.93
C MET A 413 -21.74 -12.59 -3.29
N GLN A 414 -20.45 -12.91 -3.35
CA GLN A 414 -19.36 -12.06 -2.85
C GLN A 414 -18.42 -11.56 -3.94
N HIS A 415 -18.45 -12.18 -5.13
CA HIS A 415 -17.60 -11.80 -6.24
C HIS A 415 -18.36 -10.87 -7.18
N PRO A 416 -17.98 -9.58 -7.28
CA PRO A 416 -18.77 -8.63 -8.05
C PRO A 416 -18.23 -8.39 -9.47
N TYR A 417 -17.11 -9.00 -9.86
CA TYR A 417 -16.33 -8.48 -10.99
C TYR A 417 -16.61 -9.12 -12.34
N ASP A 418 -17.29 -10.27 -12.40
CA ASP A 418 -17.36 -11.12 -13.60
C ASP A 418 -15.96 -11.28 -14.26
N GLU A 419 -15.75 -10.75 -15.45
CA GLU A 419 -14.47 -10.75 -16.19
C GLU A 419 -13.58 -9.53 -15.92
N TYR A 420 -13.99 -8.53 -15.15
CA TYR A 420 -13.31 -7.23 -15.10
C TYR A 420 -12.18 -7.14 -14.06
N HIS A 421 -12.12 -8.05 -13.08
CA HIS A 421 -11.01 -8.01 -12.11
C HIS A 421 -9.69 -8.34 -12.83
N PRO A 422 -8.60 -7.58 -12.62
CA PRO A 422 -7.38 -7.77 -13.39
C PRO A 422 -6.64 -9.06 -13.00
N ALA A 423 -6.83 -9.59 -11.79
CA ALA A 423 -6.05 -10.73 -11.28
C ALA A 423 -6.78 -12.07 -11.22
N TYR A 424 -8.11 -12.11 -11.29
CA TYR A 424 -8.85 -13.34 -11.11
C TYR A 424 -10.25 -13.24 -11.71
N SER A 425 -10.93 -14.38 -11.81
CA SER A 425 -12.33 -14.46 -12.20
C SER A 425 -12.94 -15.77 -11.71
N VAL A 426 -14.25 -15.88 -11.87
CA VAL A 426 -15.02 -17.10 -11.62
C VAL A 426 -15.39 -17.75 -12.94
N HIS A 427 -15.81 -19.01 -12.91
CA HIS A 427 -16.29 -19.67 -14.13
C HIS A 427 -17.46 -18.87 -14.76
N PRO A 428 -17.47 -18.60 -16.09
CA PRO A 428 -18.43 -17.69 -16.73
C PRO A 428 -19.91 -18.03 -16.53
N MET A 429 -20.25 -19.27 -16.20
CA MET A 429 -21.63 -19.65 -15.86
C MET A 429 -22.15 -18.98 -14.57
N PHE A 430 -21.26 -18.44 -13.75
CA PHE A 430 -21.56 -17.67 -12.54
C PHE A 430 -21.39 -16.16 -12.75
N TYR A 431 -21.23 -15.70 -13.99
CA TYR A 431 -21.28 -14.26 -14.29
C TYR A 431 -22.66 -13.71 -14.03
N THR A 432 -22.69 -12.43 -13.71
CA THR A 432 -23.86 -11.80 -13.13
C THR A 432 -25.05 -11.87 -14.08
N ASP A 433 -24.85 -11.72 -15.40
CA ASP A 433 -25.92 -11.87 -16.40
C ASP A 433 -26.58 -13.26 -16.33
N LYS A 434 -25.79 -14.33 -16.15
CA LYS A 434 -26.25 -15.70 -15.99
C LYS A 434 -26.94 -15.96 -14.65
N LEU A 435 -26.42 -15.38 -13.57
CA LEU A 435 -27.06 -15.48 -12.26
C LEU A 435 -28.44 -14.83 -12.26
N LEU A 436 -28.61 -13.68 -12.94
CA LEU A 436 -29.90 -13.01 -13.06
C LEU A 436 -30.97 -13.86 -13.74
N GLU A 437 -30.59 -14.72 -14.69
CA GLU A 437 -31.50 -15.68 -15.36
C GLU A 437 -31.93 -16.83 -14.43
N ALA A 438 -31.14 -17.12 -13.39
CA ALA A 438 -31.34 -18.28 -12.53
C ALA A 438 -32.04 -17.97 -11.20
N THR A 439 -32.22 -16.68 -10.83
CA THR A 439 -32.80 -16.30 -9.53
C THR A 439 -33.81 -15.15 -9.62
N ASP A 440 -34.78 -15.21 -8.74
CA ASP A 440 -35.75 -14.15 -8.48
C ASP A 440 -35.11 -12.93 -7.79
N CYS A 441 -34.07 -13.15 -7.00
CA CYS A 441 -33.36 -12.10 -6.25
C CYS A 441 -31.85 -12.39 -6.18
N LEU A 442 -31.03 -11.49 -6.70
CA LEU A 442 -29.58 -11.55 -6.59
C LEU A 442 -29.09 -10.54 -5.55
N VAL A 443 -28.30 -10.98 -4.58
CA VAL A 443 -27.81 -10.15 -3.48
C VAL A 443 -26.29 -10.18 -3.47
N TYR A 444 -25.66 -9.02 -3.58
CA TYR A 444 -24.23 -8.88 -3.34
C TYR A 444 -23.98 -8.52 -1.86
N VAL A 445 -23.02 -9.21 -1.24
CA VAL A 445 -22.56 -8.94 0.14
C VAL A 445 -21.09 -8.56 0.09
N GLN A 446 -20.75 -7.36 0.55
CA GLN A 446 -19.38 -6.86 0.59
C GLN A 446 -18.46 -7.84 1.37
N PRO A 447 -17.42 -8.42 0.74
CA PRO A 447 -16.61 -9.47 1.35
C PRO A 447 -15.47 -8.96 2.25
N PHE A 448 -15.47 -7.66 2.60
CA PHE A 448 -14.41 -7.02 3.37
C PHE A 448 -14.98 -5.90 4.27
N VAL A 449 -14.14 -5.40 5.18
CA VAL A 449 -14.44 -4.22 6.02
C VAL A 449 -13.26 -3.27 5.92
N ALA A 450 -13.51 -2.04 5.48
CA ALA A 450 -12.55 -0.94 5.48
C ALA A 450 -12.89 0.08 6.58
N ASP A 451 -12.03 1.07 6.79
CA ASP A 451 -12.39 2.21 7.62
C ASP A 451 -13.50 3.02 6.94
N GLU A 452 -14.33 3.67 7.76
CA GLU A 452 -15.34 4.59 7.23
C GLU A 452 -14.67 5.74 6.49
N CYS A 453 -15.22 6.06 5.31
CA CYS A 453 -14.73 7.13 4.45
C CYS A 453 -15.69 8.32 4.53
N THR A 454 -15.13 9.52 4.64
CA THR A 454 -15.84 10.78 4.47
C THR A 454 -15.60 11.32 3.06
N ALA A 455 -16.40 12.30 2.61
CA ALA A 455 -16.23 12.91 1.29
C ALA A 455 -14.84 13.55 1.06
N GLY A 456 -14.07 13.83 2.12
CA GLY A 456 -12.70 14.34 2.03
C GLY A 456 -11.64 13.26 1.75
N ASP A 457 -11.97 11.98 1.89
CA ASP A 457 -11.04 10.85 1.76
C ASP A 457 -10.89 10.41 0.29
N THR A 458 -10.47 11.35 -0.57
CA THR A 458 -10.48 11.20 -2.04
C THR A 458 -9.74 9.97 -2.55
N ARG A 459 -8.57 9.63 -1.98
CA ARG A 459 -7.78 8.44 -2.36
C ARG A 459 -8.51 7.13 -2.04
N ALA A 460 -9.16 7.06 -0.87
CA ALA A 460 -9.93 5.89 -0.46
C ALA A 460 -11.18 5.72 -1.34
N ILE A 461 -11.87 6.82 -1.64
CA ILE A 461 -13.04 6.83 -2.54
C ILE A 461 -12.64 6.39 -3.97
N GLU A 462 -11.52 6.89 -4.50
CA GLU A 462 -11.03 6.50 -5.83
C GLU A 462 -10.73 5.00 -5.91
N HIS A 463 -10.22 4.38 -4.85
CA HIS A 463 -10.01 2.94 -4.81
C HIS A 463 -11.31 2.13 -4.65
N MET A 464 -12.24 2.61 -3.81
CA MET A 464 -13.55 1.97 -3.64
C MET A 464 -14.35 1.92 -4.94
N LYS A 465 -14.08 2.83 -5.89
CA LYS A 465 -14.65 2.82 -7.24
C LYS A 465 -14.51 1.46 -7.93
N TYR A 466 -13.35 0.78 -7.81
CA TYR A 466 -13.07 -0.47 -8.53
C TYR A 466 -13.96 -1.63 -8.06
N CYS A 467 -14.27 -1.72 -6.76
CA CYS A 467 -15.19 -2.73 -6.25
C CYS A 467 -16.67 -2.31 -6.37
N CYS A 468 -16.96 -1.02 -6.23
CA CYS A 468 -18.32 -0.47 -6.24
C CYS A 468 -18.91 -0.43 -7.67
N ILE A 469 -18.15 0.05 -8.65
CA ILE A 469 -18.59 0.14 -10.05
C ILE A 469 -18.21 -1.14 -10.76
N SER A 470 -18.98 -2.19 -10.50
CA SER A 470 -18.73 -3.55 -10.98
C SER A 470 -20.04 -4.23 -11.40
N PRO A 471 -20.00 -5.23 -12.29
CA PRO A 471 -21.22 -5.90 -12.78
C PRO A 471 -22.11 -6.42 -11.64
N GLY A 472 -21.51 -7.09 -10.65
CA GLY A 472 -22.23 -7.69 -9.53
C GLY A 472 -22.91 -6.66 -8.65
N VAL A 473 -22.25 -5.53 -8.37
CA VAL A 473 -22.86 -4.43 -7.62
C VAL A 473 -23.94 -3.77 -8.45
N VAL A 474 -23.69 -3.51 -9.74
CA VAL A 474 -24.58 -2.74 -10.61
C VAL A 474 -25.81 -3.52 -11.03
N ARG A 475 -25.73 -4.84 -11.19
CA ARG A 475 -26.83 -5.71 -11.66
C ARG A 475 -27.59 -6.44 -10.54
N ALA A 476 -27.01 -6.60 -9.34
CA ALA A 476 -27.71 -7.22 -8.22
C ALA A 476 -29.06 -6.56 -7.90
N ASP A 477 -29.96 -7.27 -7.27
CA ASP A 477 -31.22 -6.70 -6.80
C ASP A 477 -31.03 -5.94 -5.48
N ARG A 478 -30.12 -6.41 -4.62
CA ARG A 478 -29.71 -5.75 -3.37
C ARG A 478 -28.20 -5.84 -3.19
N VAL A 479 -27.65 -4.82 -2.55
CA VAL A 479 -26.23 -4.74 -2.18
C VAL A 479 -26.14 -4.41 -0.71
N ILE A 480 -25.41 -5.21 0.04
CA ILE A 480 -25.20 -5.02 1.48
C ILE A 480 -23.77 -4.55 1.70
N VAL A 481 -23.63 -3.40 2.35
CA VAL A 481 -22.36 -2.78 2.73
C VAL A 481 -22.26 -2.57 4.24
N GLN A 482 -21.04 -2.34 4.72
CA GLN A 482 -20.68 -2.35 6.15
C GLN A 482 -21.39 -1.31 7.05
N SER A 483 -21.91 -0.21 6.51
CA SER A 483 -22.45 0.91 7.29
C SER A 483 -23.34 1.82 6.44
N GLU A 484 -24.08 2.73 7.09
CA GLU A 484 -24.84 3.77 6.38
C GLU A 484 -23.91 4.82 5.76
N GLU A 485 -22.77 5.11 6.38
CA GLU A 485 -21.73 5.99 5.84
C GLU A 485 -21.15 5.43 4.54
N MET A 486 -20.76 4.15 4.52
CA MET A 486 -20.27 3.46 3.32
C MET A 486 -21.36 3.39 2.25
N ARG A 487 -22.62 3.16 2.64
CA ARG A 487 -23.76 3.18 1.72
C ARG A 487 -23.87 4.50 0.98
N MET A 488 -23.70 5.63 1.66
CA MET A 488 -23.76 6.95 1.01
C MET A 488 -22.62 7.13 0.00
N ILE A 489 -21.39 6.74 0.35
CA ILE A 489 -20.23 6.79 -0.57
C ILE A 489 -20.48 5.95 -1.83
N TRP A 490 -21.00 4.73 -1.66
CA TRP A 490 -21.29 3.84 -2.80
C TRP A 490 -22.41 4.39 -3.70
N ILE A 491 -23.47 4.97 -3.10
CA ILE A 491 -24.52 5.64 -3.86
C ILE A 491 -23.93 6.79 -4.67
N ASP A 492 -23.10 7.65 -4.08
CA ASP A 492 -22.52 8.80 -4.78
C ASP A 492 -21.58 8.37 -5.91
N LEU A 493 -20.76 7.32 -5.70
CA LEU A 493 -19.93 6.74 -6.77
C LEU A 493 -20.77 6.24 -7.96
N LEU A 494 -21.85 5.50 -7.68
CA LEU A 494 -22.75 4.97 -8.72
C LEU A 494 -23.53 6.08 -9.43
N VAL A 495 -23.97 7.11 -8.69
CA VAL A 495 -24.62 8.29 -9.26
C VAL A 495 -23.67 9.06 -10.16
N ASN A 496 -22.43 9.31 -9.73
CA ASN A 496 -21.43 10.00 -10.54
C ASN A 496 -21.12 9.26 -11.85
N ALA A 497 -21.19 7.92 -11.83
CA ALA A 497 -20.96 7.09 -13.00
C ALA A 497 -22.18 6.94 -13.93
N ALA A 498 -23.40 6.99 -13.39
CA ALA A 498 -24.63 6.67 -14.13
C ALA A 498 -25.60 7.86 -14.32
N GLY A 499 -25.34 9.01 -13.71
CA GLY A 499 -26.17 10.21 -13.77
C GLY A 499 -27.08 10.41 -12.54
N GLU A 500 -27.35 11.66 -12.17
CA GLU A 500 -28.13 12.05 -10.98
C GLU A 500 -29.56 11.48 -10.98
N GLU A 501 -30.15 11.25 -12.16
CA GLU A 501 -31.47 10.64 -12.30
C GLU A 501 -31.54 9.20 -11.75
N THR A 502 -30.38 8.55 -11.56
CA THR A 502 -30.27 7.18 -11.05
C THR A 502 -30.22 7.11 -9.53
N ARG A 503 -30.10 8.21 -8.78
CA ARG A 503 -29.95 8.21 -7.31
C ARG A 503 -30.99 7.36 -6.59
N LYS A 504 -32.29 7.52 -6.92
CA LYS A 504 -33.38 6.76 -6.28
C LYS A 504 -33.27 5.25 -6.49
N LEU A 505 -32.70 4.82 -7.62
CA LEU A 505 -32.45 3.40 -7.89
C LEU A 505 -31.40 2.87 -6.91
N TRP A 506 -30.28 3.58 -6.76
CA TRP A 506 -29.18 3.18 -5.89
C TRP A 506 -29.56 3.25 -4.40
N GLU A 507 -30.24 4.31 -3.95
CA GLU A 507 -30.73 4.46 -2.57
C GLU A 507 -31.60 3.27 -2.14
N LYS A 508 -32.40 2.72 -3.05
CA LYS A 508 -33.25 1.57 -2.77
C LYS A 508 -32.48 0.25 -2.72
N LYS A 509 -31.40 0.15 -3.50
CA LYS A 509 -30.67 -1.08 -3.75
C LYS A 509 -29.52 -1.31 -2.76
N ILE A 510 -28.75 -0.25 -2.46
CA ILE A 510 -27.60 -0.29 -1.56
C ILE A 510 -28.11 -0.12 -0.12
N LEU A 511 -27.71 -1.02 0.78
CA LEU A 511 -28.17 -1.11 2.17
C LEU A 511 -26.97 -1.17 3.12
N GLY A 512 -26.95 -0.30 4.13
CA GLY A 512 -25.89 -0.21 5.14
C GLY A 512 -26.18 -1.08 6.37
N LEU A 513 -26.32 -2.39 6.18
CA LEU A 513 -26.82 -3.30 7.22
C LEU A 513 -25.72 -3.89 8.13
N GLY A 514 -24.44 -3.57 7.88
CA GLY A 514 -23.32 -4.18 8.60
C GLY A 514 -22.54 -5.20 7.77
N SER A 515 -21.52 -5.80 8.39
CA SER A 515 -20.68 -6.83 7.76
C SER A 515 -20.66 -8.10 8.60
N PRO A 516 -20.87 -9.30 8.00
CA PRO A 516 -20.71 -10.58 8.68
C PRO A 516 -19.31 -10.79 9.30
N ILE A 517 -18.27 -10.16 8.75
CA ILE A 517 -16.92 -10.18 9.33
C ILE A 517 -16.92 -9.48 10.71
N ALA A 518 -17.62 -8.36 10.84
CA ALA A 518 -17.72 -7.62 12.09
C ALA A 518 -18.50 -8.43 13.15
N ASP A 519 -19.57 -9.14 12.75
CA ASP A 519 -20.35 -10.02 13.63
C ASP A 519 -19.48 -11.11 14.29
N LYS A 520 -18.46 -11.58 13.56
CA LYS A 520 -17.53 -12.62 14.02
C LYS A 520 -16.49 -12.08 15.01
N LYS A 521 -15.93 -10.89 14.77
CA LYS A 521 -14.93 -10.26 15.65
C LYS A 521 -15.43 -10.03 17.08
N VAL A 522 -16.73 -9.83 17.27
CA VAL A 522 -17.36 -9.71 18.61
C VAL A 522 -17.31 -11.04 19.40
N LYS A 523 -17.01 -12.17 18.75
CA LYS A 523 -17.08 -13.52 19.34
C LYS A 523 -15.76 -14.26 19.49
N SER A 524 -14.67 -13.80 18.86
CA SER A 524 -13.38 -14.51 18.88
C SER A 524 -12.30 -13.69 19.60
N GLY A 525 -12.06 -13.99 20.88
CA GLY A 525 -10.72 -13.85 21.43
C GLY A 525 -9.87 -15.01 20.92
N MET A 526 -8.60 -14.78 20.55
CA MET A 526 -7.69 -15.86 20.10
C MET A 526 -7.71 -17.03 21.10
N GLU A 527 -7.98 -18.25 20.61
CA GLU A 527 -7.92 -19.45 21.45
C GLU A 527 -6.47 -19.85 21.72
N ALA A 528 -6.15 -20.23 22.95
CA ALA A 528 -4.80 -20.62 23.38
C ALA A 528 -4.22 -21.87 22.69
N ALA A 529 -5.02 -22.53 21.83
CA ALA A 529 -4.72 -23.80 21.18
C ALA A 529 -3.64 -23.68 20.07
N ASP A 530 -3.40 -22.48 19.53
CA ASP A 530 -2.46 -22.28 18.40
C ASP A 530 -1.04 -21.84 18.83
N LEU A 531 -0.80 -21.71 20.13
CA LEU A 531 0.49 -21.22 20.66
C LEU A 531 1.52 -22.36 20.84
N PRO A 532 2.81 -22.11 20.57
CA PRO A 532 3.89 -23.05 20.92
C PRO A 532 3.82 -23.44 22.40
N GLU A 533 4.04 -24.72 22.69
CA GLU A 533 3.95 -25.24 24.06
C GLU A 533 4.95 -24.55 25.01
N THR A 534 6.11 -24.16 24.48
CA THR A 534 7.14 -23.38 25.18
C THR A 534 6.68 -22.00 25.61
N TRP A 535 5.75 -21.38 24.86
CA TRP A 535 5.20 -20.07 25.21
C TRP A 535 4.12 -20.22 26.27
N ARG A 536 3.29 -21.27 26.18
CA ARG A 536 2.20 -21.52 27.14
C ARG A 536 2.67 -21.55 28.59
N SER A 537 3.81 -22.20 28.87
CA SER A 537 4.37 -22.25 30.23
C SER A 537 4.80 -20.89 30.77
N ILE A 538 5.16 -19.94 29.90
CA ILE A 538 5.59 -18.59 30.29
C ILE A 538 4.40 -17.66 30.49
N LEU A 539 3.33 -17.86 29.71
CA LEU A 539 2.13 -17.04 29.65
C LEU A 539 1.16 -17.24 30.81
N VAL A 540 1.36 -18.27 31.63
CA VAL A 540 0.45 -18.63 32.73
C VAL A 540 1.15 -18.44 34.08
N LYS A 541 0.40 -17.95 35.08
CA LYS A 541 0.85 -17.82 36.46
C LYS A 541 0.76 -19.14 37.22
N ARG A 542 1.34 -19.21 38.41
CA ARG A 542 1.26 -20.40 39.29
C ARG A 542 -0.17 -20.79 39.66
N ASP A 543 -1.08 -19.82 39.72
CA ASP A 543 -2.50 -20.01 40.01
C ASP A 543 -3.35 -20.33 38.77
N GLN A 544 -2.71 -20.65 37.63
CA GLN A 544 -3.34 -20.95 36.34
C GLN A 544 -4.06 -19.76 35.67
N THR A 545 -3.90 -18.53 36.18
CA THR A 545 -4.40 -17.32 35.50
C THR A 545 -3.40 -16.80 34.45
N PRO A 546 -3.85 -16.13 33.37
CA PRO A 546 -2.94 -15.60 32.35
C PRO A 546 -2.12 -14.41 32.87
N LYS A 547 -0.86 -14.31 32.44
CA LYS A 547 -0.01 -13.12 32.64
C LYS A 547 -0.37 -12.01 31.67
N ARG A 548 -0.01 -10.78 32.01
CA ARG A 548 0.02 -9.69 31.02
C ARG A 548 1.21 -9.90 30.10
N VAL A 549 1.00 -9.76 28.80
CA VAL A 549 2.05 -9.94 27.79
C VAL A 549 2.49 -8.59 27.26
N ILE A 550 3.78 -8.32 27.28
CA ILE A 550 4.37 -7.11 26.68
C ILE A 550 5.26 -7.52 25.52
N LEU A 551 4.94 -7.04 24.32
CA LEU A 551 5.83 -7.13 23.17
C LEU A 551 6.90 -6.05 23.29
N PHE A 552 8.15 -6.47 23.41
CA PHE A 552 9.31 -5.60 23.52
C PHE A 552 10.13 -5.66 22.24
N TYR A 553 10.31 -4.54 21.56
CA TYR A 553 11.08 -4.47 20.31
C TYR A 553 12.35 -3.63 20.47
N THR A 554 13.46 -4.14 19.94
CA THR A 554 14.74 -3.43 19.85
C THR A 554 15.24 -3.43 18.41
N GLY A 555 15.30 -2.25 17.79
CA GLY A 555 15.69 -2.04 16.41
C GLY A 555 17.17 -1.68 16.24
N ALA A 556 17.75 -2.11 15.12
CA ALA A 556 19.16 -1.92 14.80
C ALA A 556 19.52 -0.44 14.60
N SER A 557 18.66 0.34 13.94
CA SER A 557 18.93 1.78 13.73
C SER A 557 19.04 2.56 15.05
N SER A 558 18.23 2.24 16.06
CA SER A 558 18.27 2.90 17.38
C SER A 558 19.54 2.52 18.16
N LEU A 559 19.95 1.24 18.08
CA LEU A 559 21.23 0.76 18.62
C LEU A 559 22.43 1.48 18.01
N LEU A 560 22.42 1.70 16.70
CA LEU A 560 23.51 2.39 16.00
C LEU A 560 23.54 3.89 16.31
N SER A 561 22.37 4.54 16.40
CA SER A 561 22.26 5.96 16.73
C SER A 561 22.72 6.28 18.15
N HIS A 562 22.47 5.39 19.12
CA HIS A 562 22.69 5.68 20.55
C HIS A 562 23.73 4.79 21.25
N LYS A 563 24.30 3.81 20.56
CA LYS A 563 25.42 2.96 20.99
C LYS A 563 25.26 2.45 22.44
N GLU A 564 26.20 2.75 23.34
CA GLU A 564 26.22 2.23 24.72
C GLU A 564 25.00 2.66 25.55
N ALA A 565 24.46 3.87 25.32
CA ALA A 565 23.30 4.35 26.06
C ALA A 565 22.07 3.45 25.83
N MET A 566 21.94 2.92 24.61
CA MET A 566 20.87 2.00 24.26
C MET A 566 21.02 0.64 24.95
N ILE A 567 22.25 0.12 25.01
CA ILE A 567 22.56 -1.13 25.70
C ILE A 567 22.20 -1.04 27.19
N GLU A 568 22.58 0.04 27.86
CA GLU A 568 22.25 0.24 29.27
C GLU A 568 20.75 0.33 29.50
N LYS A 569 20.01 0.93 28.57
CA LYS A 569 18.56 0.97 28.62
C LYS A 569 17.92 -0.40 28.45
N ILE A 570 18.39 -1.20 27.50
CA ILE A 570 17.93 -2.59 27.32
C ILE A 570 18.16 -3.38 28.61
N LYS A 571 19.34 -3.30 29.22
CA LYS A 571 19.63 -3.99 30.49
C LYS A 571 18.66 -3.61 31.60
N ARG A 572 18.36 -2.31 31.77
CA ARG A 572 17.38 -1.82 32.76
C ARG A 572 16.00 -2.39 32.51
N VAL A 573 15.56 -2.43 31.25
CA VAL A 573 14.25 -2.96 30.86
C VAL A 573 14.16 -4.45 31.15
N LEU A 574 15.17 -5.23 30.76
CA LEU A 574 15.24 -6.66 31.05
C LEU A 574 15.24 -6.92 32.57
N GLN A 575 15.93 -6.09 33.36
CA GLN A 575 15.92 -6.21 34.82
C GLN A 575 14.53 -5.96 35.41
N VAL A 576 13.83 -4.89 35.00
CA VAL A 576 12.47 -4.59 35.47
C VAL A 576 11.52 -5.75 35.18
N PHE A 577 11.58 -6.30 33.97
CA PHE A 577 10.71 -7.41 33.60
C PHE A 577 11.13 -8.74 34.24
N TRP A 578 12.41 -8.94 34.54
CA TRP A 578 12.86 -10.06 35.36
C TRP A 578 12.24 -10.00 36.75
N GLU A 579 12.23 -8.82 37.40
CA GLU A 579 11.63 -8.63 38.72
C GLU A 579 10.10 -8.85 38.70
N LYS A 580 9.44 -8.58 37.58
CA LYS A 580 7.98 -8.72 37.37
C LYS A 580 7.55 -10.02 36.69
N ARG A 581 8.46 -10.98 36.45
CA ARG A 581 8.24 -12.19 35.64
C ARG A 581 7.10 -13.12 36.10
N GLU A 582 6.69 -13.04 37.37
CA GLU A 582 5.56 -13.82 37.89
C GLU A 582 4.21 -13.23 37.46
N GLU A 583 4.14 -11.94 37.12
CA GLU A 583 2.91 -11.23 36.71
C GLU A 583 2.88 -10.90 35.22
N ILE A 584 4.05 -10.66 34.63
CA ILE A 584 4.23 -10.19 33.26
C ILE A 584 5.09 -11.19 32.48
N ALA A 585 4.64 -11.57 31.29
CA ALA A 585 5.45 -12.24 30.29
C ALA A 585 6.02 -11.19 29.32
N LEU A 586 7.34 -11.13 29.23
CA LEU A 586 8.02 -10.32 28.21
C LEU A 586 8.17 -11.17 26.95
N ALA A 587 7.73 -10.67 25.81
CA ALA A 587 8.00 -11.22 24.49
C ALA A 587 8.98 -10.29 23.78
N TRP A 588 10.26 -10.63 23.76
CA TRP A 588 11.30 -9.81 23.15
C TRP A 588 11.47 -10.19 21.67
N PHE A 589 11.21 -9.22 20.79
CA PHE A 589 11.58 -9.25 19.38
C PHE A 589 12.84 -8.41 19.16
N PRO A 590 14.04 -9.00 19.19
CA PRO A 590 15.26 -8.31 18.82
C PRO A 590 15.43 -8.30 17.30
N GLU A 591 15.65 -7.14 16.71
CA GLU A 591 16.08 -7.06 15.31
C GLU A 591 17.49 -7.64 15.19
N GLU A 592 17.66 -8.58 14.25
CA GLU A 592 18.94 -9.18 13.96
C GLU A 592 19.77 -8.23 13.10
N TRP A 593 21.03 -8.02 13.47
CA TRP A 593 21.96 -7.21 12.70
C TRP A 593 23.40 -7.71 12.86
N GLU A 594 24.16 -7.64 11.78
CA GLU A 594 25.59 -7.93 11.77
C GLU A 594 26.36 -6.62 11.54
N ALA A 595 27.38 -6.37 12.35
CA ALA A 595 28.28 -5.24 12.14
C ALA A 595 29.27 -5.58 11.02
N ALA A 596 29.56 -4.62 10.14
CA ALA A 596 30.66 -4.75 9.19
C ALA A 596 32.01 -4.85 9.93
N GLU A 597 33.00 -5.52 9.33
CA GLU A 597 34.27 -5.86 10.01
C GLU A 597 35.04 -4.64 10.57
N GLU A 598 34.82 -3.45 10.01
CA GLU A 598 35.50 -2.18 10.34
C GLU A 598 34.60 -1.15 11.10
N ASP A 599 33.42 -1.55 11.59
CA ASP A 599 32.44 -0.62 12.19
C ASP A 599 32.74 -0.30 13.68
N GLU A 600 32.65 0.96 14.08
CA GLU A 600 32.63 1.39 15.50
C GLU A 600 31.48 0.72 16.28
N GLY A 601 30.39 0.34 15.59
CA GLY A 601 29.24 -0.37 16.15
C GLY A 601 29.52 -1.81 16.56
N ARG A 602 30.66 -2.41 16.18
CA ARG A 602 30.96 -3.83 16.44
C ARG A 602 30.89 -4.21 17.91
N LYS A 603 31.46 -3.39 18.81
CA LYS A 603 31.40 -3.64 20.26
C LYS A 603 29.96 -3.62 20.77
N THR A 604 29.16 -2.68 20.29
CA THR A 604 27.74 -2.59 20.63
C THR A 604 26.97 -3.83 20.14
N ALA A 605 27.28 -4.32 18.94
CA ALA A 605 26.71 -5.55 18.38
C ALA A 605 27.01 -6.77 19.24
N GLU A 606 28.29 -6.97 19.60
CA GLU A 606 28.74 -8.09 20.41
C GLU A 606 28.02 -8.12 21.77
N VAL A 607 27.91 -6.97 22.43
CA VAL A 607 27.20 -6.87 23.72
C VAL A 607 25.69 -7.11 23.56
N TYR A 608 25.08 -6.58 22.50
CA TYR A 608 23.66 -6.81 22.20
C TYR A 608 23.35 -8.28 21.96
N HIS A 609 24.15 -8.96 21.12
CA HIS A 609 24.00 -10.39 20.83
C HIS A 609 24.18 -11.25 22.08
N ASP A 610 25.11 -10.89 22.95
CA ASP A 610 25.27 -11.57 24.25
C ASP A 610 24.04 -11.39 25.14
N LEU A 611 23.42 -10.20 25.18
CA LEU A 611 22.17 -9.97 25.92
C LEU A 611 21.01 -10.83 25.38
N VAL A 612 20.86 -10.92 24.06
CA VAL A 612 19.84 -11.77 23.42
C VAL A 612 20.07 -13.24 23.76
N ARG A 613 21.33 -13.71 23.71
CA ARG A 613 21.69 -15.08 24.10
C ARG A 613 21.36 -15.36 25.55
N GLN A 614 21.75 -14.47 26.46
CA GLN A 614 21.45 -14.60 27.90
C GLN A 614 19.94 -14.64 28.18
N TYR A 615 19.15 -13.85 27.46
CA TYR A 615 17.70 -13.86 27.61
C TYR A 615 17.09 -15.20 27.20
N ARG A 616 17.55 -15.76 26.07
CA ARG A 616 17.17 -17.10 25.61
C ARG A 616 17.53 -18.18 26.63
N GLU A 617 18.76 -18.16 27.15
CA GLU A 617 19.26 -19.15 28.11
C GLU A 617 18.54 -19.09 29.46
N LYS A 618 18.21 -17.89 29.95
CA LYS A 618 17.48 -17.72 31.21
C LYS A 618 16.02 -18.14 31.13
N GLY A 619 15.42 -18.14 29.94
CA GLY A 619 14.10 -18.71 29.68
C GLY A 619 12.92 -18.10 30.46
N PHE A 620 13.06 -16.87 30.98
CA PHE A 620 11.99 -16.22 31.76
C PHE A 620 10.97 -15.45 30.91
N GLY A 621 11.20 -15.39 29.60
CA GLY A 621 10.36 -14.71 28.62
C GLY A 621 10.46 -15.37 27.25
N ILE A 622 9.75 -14.81 26.28
CA ILE A 622 9.59 -15.35 24.93
C ILE A 622 10.53 -14.60 23.99
N LEU A 623 11.39 -15.33 23.27
CA LEU A 623 12.15 -14.74 22.17
C LEU A 623 11.34 -14.90 20.88
N VAL A 624 10.94 -13.78 20.29
CA VAL A 624 10.09 -13.71 19.11
C VAL A 624 10.96 -13.64 17.87
N SER A 625 10.68 -14.47 16.86
CA SER A 625 11.30 -14.37 15.55
C SER A 625 10.47 -13.49 14.60
N SER A 626 11.04 -13.11 13.45
CA SER A 626 10.28 -12.41 12.40
C SER A 626 9.05 -13.19 11.91
N ALA A 627 9.09 -14.53 11.95
CA ALA A 627 7.96 -15.39 11.57
C ALA A 627 6.84 -15.40 12.63
N ASP A 628 7.20 -15.21 13.90
CA ASP A 628 6.25 -15.26 15.02
C ASP A 628 5.70 -13.88 15.41
N LEU A 629 6.18 -12.81 14.76
CA LEU A 629 5.88 -11.43 15.16
C LEU A 629 4.38 -11.10 15.12
N GLU A 630 3.67 -11.55 14.07
CA GLU A 630 2.23 -11.34 13.97
C GLU A 630 1.45 -12.05 15.07
N GLN A 631 1.86 -13.27 15.41
CA GLN A 631 1.28 -14.04 16.50
C GLN A 631 1.54 -13.35 17.84
N ALA A 632 2.78 -12.90 18.07
CA ALA A 632 3.18 -12.15 19.26
C ALA A 632 2.39 -10.83 19.41
N ALA A 633 2.20 -10.09 18.32
CA ALA A 633 1.39 -8.88 18.31
C ALA A 633 -0.10 -9.17 18.61
N GLY A 634 -0.62 -10.31 18.15
CA GLY A 634 -2.01 -10.75 18.41
C GLY A 634 -2.30 -11.09 19.87
N MET A 635 -1.31 -11.55 20.63
CA MET A 635 -1.49 -11.92 22.05
C MET A 635 -1.09 -10.83 23.04
N CYS A 636 -0.31 -9.83 22.60
CA CYS A 636 0.23 -8.84 23.51
C CYS A 636 -0.84 -7.89 24.06
N ASN A 637 -0.69 -7.47 25.32
CA ASN A 637 -1.57 -6.51 25.96
C ASN A 637 -1.05 -5.07 25.86
N ALA A 638 0.25 -4.91 25.64
CA ALA A 638 0.91 -3.64 25.40
C ALA A 638 2.20 -3.85 24.61
N TYR A 639 2.66 -2.79 23.96
CA TYR A 639 3.93 -2.73 23.25
C TYR A 639 4.87 -1.73 23.94
N TYR A 640 6.15 -2.08 23.98
CA TYR A 640 7.22 -1.21 24.45
C TYR A 640 8.45 -1.33 23.55
N GLY A 641 9.15 -0.23 23.28
CA GLY A 641 10.44 -0.28 22.57
C GLY A 641 10.55 0.72 21.42
N ASP A 642 11.28 0.32 20.37
CA ASP A 642 11.58 1.18 19.22
C ASP A 642 10.37 1.39 18.29
N ARG A 643 10.49 2.36 17.39
CA ARG A 643 9.54 2.57 16.28
C ARG A 643 9.78 1.53 15.19
N GLY A 644 8.77 1.29 14.35
CA GLY A 644 8.86 0.38 13.19
C GLY A 644 7.65 -0.55 13.07
N TYR A 645 7.80 -1.56 12.22
CA TYR A 645 6.72 -2.48 11.84
C TYR A 645 6.06 -3.19 13.04
N ALA A 646 6.83 -3.61 14.05
CA ALA A 646 6.29 -4.27 15.24
C ALA A 646 5.34 -3.35 16.02
N ALA A 647 5.72 -2.08 16.22
CA ALA A 647 4.84 -1.07 16.81
C ALA A 647 3.58 -0.87 15.96
N GLN A 648 3.73 -0.82 14.64
CA GLN A 648 2.60 -0.64 13.73
C GLN A 648 1.59 -1.80 13.81
N LEU A 649 2.06 -3.05 13.88
CA LEU A 649 1.20 -4.22 14.07
C LEU A 649 0.34 -4.14 15.33
N CYS A 650 0.90 -3.58 16.42
CA CYS A 650 0.19 -3.34 17.67
C CYS A 650 -0.83 -2.20 17.52
N ILE A 651 -0.48 -1.09 16.87
CA ILE A 651 -1.41 0.03 16.59
C ILE A 651 -2.63 -0.47 15.81
N ARG A 652 -2.42 -1.28 14.76
CA ARG A 652 -3.48 -1.89 13.94
C ARG A 652 -4.45 -2.76 14.75
N ARG A 653 -3.98 -3.34 15.85
CA ARG A 653 -4.74 -4.22 16.75
C ARG A 653 -5.31 -3.47 17.96
N HIS A 654 -5.19 -2.14 17.99
CA HIS A 654 -5.56 -1.29 19.13
C HIS A 654 -4.87 -1.67 20.45
N VAL A 655 -3.67 -2.24 20.34
CA VAL A 655 -2.80 -2.50 21.49
C VAL A 655 -2.12 -1.18 21.89
N PRO A 656 -2.14 -0.77 23.18
CA PRO A 656 -1.42 0.41 23.64
C PRO A 656 0.08 0.32 23.34
N VAL A 657 0.63 1.36 22.71
CA VAL A 657 2.04 1.43 22.27
C VAL A 657 2.78 2.52 23.03
N LEU A 658 3.87 2.15 23.70
CA LEU A 658 4.80 3.08 24.32
C LEU A 658 6.15 3.05 23.62
N ILE A 659 6.43 4.07 22.81
CA ILE A 659 7.74 4.27 22.21
C ILE A 659 8.68 4.87 23.26
N TRP A 660 9.80 4.20 23.51
CA TRP A 660 10.75 4.63 24.54
C TRP A 660 11.65 5.78 24.02
N LYS A 661 12.11 6.66 24.92
CA LYS A 661 13.13 7.70 24.60
C LYS A 661 14.46 7.31 25.21
N VAL A 662 15.53 7.28 24.42
CA VAL A 662 16.86 6.83 24.90
C VAL A 662 17.48 7.88 25.82
N GLU A 663 17.22 9.16 25.54
CA GLU A 663 17.54 10.27 26.42
C GLU A 663 16.49 10.39 27.53
N ILE A 664 16.96 10.45 28.79
CA ILE A 664 16.20 10.72 30.01
C ILE A 664 16.66 12.05 30.57
#